data_AF-A0A8H3I8R0-F1
#
_entry.id   AF-A0A8H3I8R0-F1
#
_cell.length_a   1.000
_cell.length_b   1.000
_cell.length_c   1.000
_cell.angle_alpha   90.00
_cell.angle_beta   90.00
_cell.angle_gamma   90.00
#
_symmetry.space_group_name_H-M   'P 1'
#
loop_
_entity.id
_entity.type
_entity.pdbx_description
1 polymer ?
#
loop_
_entity_poly.entity_id
_entity_poly.type
_entity_poly.pdbx_seq_one_letter_code
_entity_poly.pdbx_strand_id
1 'polypeptide(L)'
;MEPAIKDFHHPYQPYDIQYELMNVIYQCIVEGKIGILESPTGTGKSLSLICSSLTWLRDFQEGALQGEVTLEQEDDEPNWVFEHPQAQRRNAEIQQKSELEARLRQVRAKELRQKQKYESGEPKAKRTKADEVRATSYAEDDARFELDEYNSEDEDPKAKNSSQPSKDSGLSSASLQLMEKLGFVSKPSDNEDILSTDDVKIYFCSRTHSQLAQFVQELRRVDFPEVSWAAKKDASTAGDTEDRAVVKHLPLGSRKNLCINSNVSRLGSAPAINERCLELQQPDTSKDHKCPFIPNKENETLVNDFRDHTLAKIRDIEDLGKLGKKIGICPYYASRVTIKPSEIVTLPYPLLLQKSAREALDISLKGHVIIIDEAHNLMDTISNIHSITVTQGQLKLCRSQLGLYLQNFRNRLKGRNRVYVAQLVRLIDSVSGCLEIRMTGKQSSEGIVDVGHLMAGKGVDQINLYKLMRYLQESKLARKVEGYTTHAQEQESKAKSKKEAEAHVSTMPVLNHVQSFLQTLTNPASEGRFFCEKDEKNDLSLKYMLLDPTQHFKEIVEDARAVILAGGTMSPVIFSYLDLLFEYSLKFPQMDDYIRHLFAYVDPARLKTFSCGHIIPKENLVALPVAKGPGGIAFDFTYDKRNSSAMIEALGGCLVQLSNIVPDGLVVFFPSYAYLEQVVHHWQMKSSGTVKSMWDSLLERKPIFREAKANTTGSDDVLDEYSRAVANGHGGLLLSVIGGKMSEGINFSDALGRGVVVVGLPFPNIQSAPWKAKLEHIEQSTTTRTGSRDEGKAAAREFYENACMRAVNQSIGRAIRHKGDYASILLLDRRYRTPRIEGKLPAWIRQGIVKGGSDGFGEVVESLRMFFKGKKKV
;
A
#
# COMPACT_ATOMS: atom_id res chain seq x y z
N MET A 1 -25.20 -32.37 17.81
CA MET A 1 -25.65 -30.96 17.76
C MET A 1 -24.93 -30.33 16.60
N GLU A 2 -25.65 -29.85 15.59
CA GLU A 2 -25.04 -28.97 14.58
C GLU A 2 -24.50 -27.73 15.33
N PRO A 3 -23.27 -27.27 15.03
CA PRO A 3 -22.75 -26.06 15.66
C PRO A 3 -23.71 -24.90 15.35
N ALA A 4 -24.11 -24.15 16.38
CA ALA A 4 -24.98 -23.00 16.21
C ALA A 4 -24.37 -22.05 15.17
N ILE A 5 -25.12 -21.76 14.11
CA ILE A 5 -24.70 -20.86 13.04
C ILE A 5 -24.57 -19.46 13.66
N LYS A 6 -23.33 -18.99 13.81
CA LYS A 6 -23.05 -17.62 14.29
C LYS A 6 -23.56 -16.61 13.26
N ASP A 7 -24.31 -15.62 13.72
CA ASP A 7 -24.72 -14.48 12.90
C ASP A 7 -23.57 -13.47 12.82
N PHE A 8 -23.10 -13.20 11.60
CA PHE A 8 -22.06 -12.21 11.33
C PHE A 8 -22.64 -10.84 10.95
N HIS A 9 -23.96 -10.66 11.07
CA HIS A 9 -24.69 -9.44 10.71
C HIS A 9 -24.39 -8.99 9.28
N HIS A 10 -24.28 -9.95 8.38
CA HIS A 10 -24.03 -9.66 6.98
C HIS A 10 -25.26 -8.96 6.37
N PRO A 11 -25.10 -7.83 5.65
CA PRO A 11 -26.24 -7.01 5.17
C PRO A 11 -27.11 -7.69 4.10
N TYR A 12 -26.64 -8.84 3.59
CA TYR A 12 -27.30 -9.70 2.63
C TYR A 12 -27.24 -11.14 3.11
N GLN A 13 -27.98 -12.05 2.48
CA GLN A 13 -27.76 -13.49 2.70
C GLN A 13 -26.37 -13.89 2.17
N PRO A 14 -25.42 -14.30 3.03
CA PRO A 14 -24.08 -14.65 2.59
C PRO A 14 -24.11 -15.97 1.81
N TYR A 15 -23.23 -16.10 0.82
CA TYR A 15 -22.94 -17.40 0.20
C TYR A 15 -22.22 -18.32 1.20
N ASP A 16 -22.35 -19.63 1.04
CA ASP A 16 -21.69 -20.62 1.91
C ASP A 16 -20.17 -20.35 2.03
N ILE A 17 -19.52 -20.04 0.90
CA ILE A 17 -18.08 -19.71 0.88
C ILE A 17 -17.75 -18.41 1.63
N GLN A 18 -18.67 -17.44 1.68
CA GLN A 18 -18.50 -16.21 2.45
C GLN A 18 -18.65 -16.49 3.93
N TYR A 19 -19.60 -17.37 4.29
CA TYR A 19 -19.79 -17.82 5.66
C TYR A 19 -18.55 -18.56 6.19
N GLU A 20 -18.00 -19.49 5.41
CA GLU A 20 -16.75 -20.17 5.73
C GLU A 20 -15.60 -19.18 5.91
N LEU A 21 -15.44 -18.22 4.99
CA LEU A 21 -14.42 -17.16 5.10
C LEU A 21 -14.58 -16.36 6.39
N MET A 22 -15.79 -15.90 6.70
CA MET A 22 -16.09 -15.13 7.91
C MET A 22 -15.78 -15.92 9.18
N ASN A 23 -16.13 -17.21 9.22
CA ASN A 23 -15.84 -18.08 10.35
C ASN A 23 -14.33 -18.28 10.53
N VAL A 24 -13.58 -18.52 9.43
CA VAL A 24 -12.11 -18.64 9.51
C VAL A 24 -11.47 -17.35 10.01
N ILE A 25 -11.89 -16.19 9.52
CA ILE A 25 -11.37 -14.89 10.00
C ILE A 25 -11.65 -14.73 11.50
N TYR A 26 -12.89 -14.96 11.91
CA TYR A 26 -13.31 -14.86 13.31
C TYR A 26 -12.45 -15.75 14.22
N GLN A 27 -12.30 -17.04 13.88
CA GLN A 27 -11.49 -17.97 14.68
C GLN A 27 -10.00 -17.57 14.72
N CYS A 28 -9.43 -17.11 13.60
CA CYS A 28 -8.06 -16.61 13.57
C CYS A 28 -7.86 -15.44 14.55
N ILE A 29 -8.84 -14.54 14.66
CA ILE A 29 -8.75 -13.38 15.56
C ILE A 29 -8.95 -13.79 17.03
N VAL A 30 -9.88 -14.72 17.30
CA VAL A 30 -10.08 -15.31 18.64
C VAL A 30 -8.78 -15.94 19.13
N GLU A 31 -8.18 -16.80 18.32
CA GLU A 31 -6.98 -17.58 18.65
C GLU A 31 -5.65 -16.79 18.56
N GLY A 32 -5.67 -15.51 18.14
CA GLY A 32 -4.46 -14.70 18.00
C GLY A 32 -3.50 -15.17 16.88
N LYS A 33 -4.07 -15.76 15.83
CA LYS A 33 -3.32 -16.37 14.71
C LYS A 33 -3.05 -15.39 13.58
N ILE A 34 -2.19 -15.83 12.67
CA ILE A 34 -1.91 -15.17 11.40
C ILE A 34 -2.71 -15.91 10.32
N GLY A 35 -3.72 -15.22 9.79
CA GLY A 35 -4.57 -15.73 8.72
C GLY A 35 -4.04 -15.31 7.35
N ILE A 36 -3.75 -16.26 6.46
CA ILE A 36 -3.42 -15.99 5.05
C ILE A 36 -4.57 -16.47 4.19
N LEU A 37 -5.37 -15.53 3.71
CA LEU A 37 -6.68 -15.78 3.12
C LEU A 37 -6.71 -15.36 1.66
N GLU A 38 -7.10 -16.28 0.79
CA GLU A 38 -7.43 -15.99 -0.59
C GLU A 38 -8.94 -15.99 -0.79
N SER A 39 -9.43 -14.90 -1.37
CA SER A 39 -10.84 -14.77 -1.70
C SER A 39 -10.90 -14.10 -3.08
N PRO A 40 -11.33 -14.81 -4.13
CA PRO A 40 -11.39 -14.27 -5.49
C PRO A 40 -12.14 -12.95 -5.57
N THR A 41 -11.86 -12.19 -6.62
CA THR A 41 -12.60 -10.96 -6.94
C THR A 41 -14.10 -11.25 -7.09
N GLY A 42 -14.93 -10.32 -6.62
CA GLY A 42 -16.39 -10.45 -6.74
C GLY A 42 -17.07 -11.31 -5.66
N THR A 43 -16.32 -11.94 -4.76
CA THR A 43 -16.89 -12.77 -3.69
C THR A 43 -17.30 -12.02 -2.42
N GLY A 44 -17.32 -10.68 -2.44
CA GLY A 44 -17.66 -9.88 -1.25
C GLY A 44 -16.59 -9.94 -0.14
N LYS A 45 -15.30 -10.07 -0.53
CA LYS A 45 -14.15 -10.13 0.39
C LYS A 45 -14.16 -9.02 1.45
N SER A 46 -14.31 -7.76 1.04
CA SER A 46 -14.28 -6.62 1.96
C SER A 46 -15.43 -6.66 2.97
N LEU A 47 -16.65 -7.00 2.54
CA LEU A 47 -17.79 -7.20 3.45
C LEU A 47 -17.55 -8.35 4.42
N SER A 48 -17.02 -9.48 3.93
CA SER A 48 -16.70 -10.64 4.80
C SER A 48 -15.66 -10.28 5.86
N LEU A 49 -14.63 -9.51 5.50
CA LEU A 49 -13.63 -8.99 6.45
C LEU A 49 -14.26 -8.05 7.50
N ILE A 50 -15.14 -7.13 7.06
CA ILE A 50 -15.83 -6.19 7.96
C ILE A 50 -16.72 -6.95 8.94
N CYS A 51 -17.61 -7.80 8.44
CA CYS A 51 -18.59 -8.55 9.24
C CYS A 51 -17.90 -9.41 10.30
N SER A 52 -16.97 -10.29 9.88
CA SER A 52 -16.28 -11.19 10.80
C SER A 52 -15.45 -10.47 11.87
N SER A 53 -14.72 -9.42 11.50
CA SER A 53 -13.87 -8.69 12.44
C SER A 53 -14.65 -7.83 13.42
N LEU A 54 -15.73 -7.17 12.99
CA LEU A 54 -16.58 -6.37 13.87
C LEU A 54 -17.47 -7.24 14.77
N THR A 55 -18.01 -8.37 14.28
CA THR A 55 -18.67 -9.35 15.15
C THR A 55 -17.73 -9.81 16.25
N TRP A 56 -16.48 -10.13 15.92
CA TRP A 56 -15.48 -10.46 16.93
C TRP A 56 -15.23 -9.32 17.91
N LEU A 57 -15.11 -8.07 17.44
CA LEU A 57 -14.87 -6.94 18.30
C LEU A 57 -16.03 -6.72 19.29
N ARG A 58 -17.27 -6.91 18.83
CA ARG A 58 -18.46 -6.82 19.69
C ARG A 58 -18.48 -7.93 20.73
N ASP A 59 -18.28 -9.18 20.32
CA ASP A 59 -18.19 -10.34 21.23
C ASP A 59 -17.08 -10.14 22.27
N PHE A 60 -15.92 -9.63 21.86
CA PHE A 60 -14.80 -9.34 22.75
C PHE A 60 -15.13 -8.24 23.76
N GLN A 61 -15.77 -7.16 23.30
CA GLN A 61 -16.24 -6.08 24.17
C GLN A 61 -17.28 -6.58 25.18
N GLU A 62 -18.17 -7.50 24.79
CA GLU A 62 -19.16 -8.10 25.68
C GLU A 62 -18.54 -9.06 26.70
N GLY A 63 -17.63 -9.94 26.27
CA GLY A 63 -16.90 -10.84 27.18
C GLY A 63 -16.04 -10.07 28.20
N ALA A 64 -15.42 -8.97 27.78
CA ALA A 64 -14.66 -8.09 28.69
C ALA A 64 -15.55 -7.47 29.79
N LEU A 65 -16.83 -7.21 29.50
CA LEU A 65 -17.79 -6.72 30.51
C LEU A 65 -18.17 -7.83 31.50
N GLN A 66 -18.39 -9.05 31.00
CA GLN A 66 -18.80 -10.20 31.79
C GLN A 66 -17.65 -10.76 32.67
N GLY A 67 -16.40 -10.40 32.37
CA GLY A 67 -15.25 -10.69 33.22
C GLY A 67 -14.58 -12.04 32.96
N GLU A 68 -14.78 -12.64 31.79
CA GLU A 68 -14.20 -13.93 31.40
C GLU A 68 -12.69 -13.88 31.05
N VAL A 69 -11.96 -12.83 31.45
CA VAL A 69 -10.50 -12.78 31.25
C VAL A 69 -9.82 -13.48 32.42
N THR A 70 -9.58 -14.78 32.27
CA THR A 70 -8.75 -15.60 33.17
C THR A 70 -7.32 -15.06 33.25
N LEU A 71 -6.88 -14.67 34.44
CA LEU A 71 -5.46 -14.52 34.79
C LEU A 71 -5.00 -15.78 35.54
N GLU A 72 -3.80 -16.26 35.20
CA GLU A 72 -3.12 -17.34 35.91
C GLU A 72 -2.93 -16.92 37.38
N GLN A 73 -3.40 -17.77 38.31
CA GLN A 73 -3.34 -17.53 39.75
C GLN A 73 -1.93 -17.86 40.27
N GLU A 74 -1.31 -16.91 40.95
CA GLU A 74 -0.28 -17.21 41.95
C GLU A 74 -1.00 -17.37 43.30
N ASP A 75 -0.87 -18.56 43.89
CA ASP A 75 -1.45 -18.93 45.19
C ASP A 75 -0.79 -18.12 46.31
N ASP A 76 -1.51 -17.17 46.94
CA ASP A 76 -1.45 -16.84 48.39
C ASP A 76 -2.16 -15.53 48.83
N GLU A 77 -2.94 -14.83 47.99
CA GLU A 77 -3.68 -13.61 48.39
C GLU A 77 -5.22 -13.72 48.24
N PRO A 78 -6.04 -13.16 49.17
CA PRO A 78 -7.51 -13.27 49.10
C PRO A 78 -8.13 -12.55 47.89
N ASN A 79 -9.00 -13.24 47.14
CA ASN A 79 -9.64 -12.77 45.89
C ASN A 79 -10.23 -11.34 45.94
N TRP A 80 -10.80 -10.91 47.07
CA TRP A 80 -11.43 -9.58 47.20
C TRP A 80 -10.44 -8.41 47.11
N VAL A 81 -9.15 -8.65 47.38
CA VAL A 81 -8.08 -7.62 47.36
C VAL A 81 -7.80 -7.15 45.93
N PHE A 82 -7.93 -8.04 44.95
CA PHE A 82 -7.74 -7.72 43.52
C PHE A 82 -9.05 -7.40 42.81
N GLU A 83 -10.16 -8.03 43.20
CA GLU A 83 -11.47 -7.86 42.55
C GLU A 83 -12.04 -6.45 42.73
N HIS A 84 -11.89 -5.84 43.92
CA HIS A 84 -12.50 -4.53 44.20
C HIS A 84 -11.86 -3.37 43.41
N PRO A 85 -10.52 -3.23 43.36
CA PRO A 85 -9.87 -2.21 42.51
C PRO A 85 -10.12 -2.44 41.01
N GLN A 86 -10.16 -3.70 40.56
CA GLN A 86 -10.46 -4.03 39.16
C GLN A 86 -11.91 -3.70 38.78
N ALA A 87 -12.87 -4.02 39.65
CA ALA A 87 -14.28 -3.68 39.45
C ALA A 87 -14.50 -2.16 39.43
N GLN A 88 -13.81 -1.40 40.29
CA GLN A 88 -13.86 0.06 40.28
C GLN A 88 -13.31 0.65 38.97
N ARG A 89 -12.16 0.15 38.48
CA ARG A 89 -11.59 0.57 37.19
C ARG A 89 -12.54 0.26 36.02
N ARG A 90 -13.07 -0.97 35.98
CA ARG A 90 -14.06 -1.39 34.97
C ARG A 90 -15.31 -0.50 34.98
N ASN A 91 -15.84 -0.18 36.15
CA ASN A 91 -17.01 0.68 36.28
C ASN A 91 -16.73 2.12 35.79
N ALA A 92 -15.55 2.67 36.10
CA ALA A 92 -15.14 3.97 35.62
C ALA A 92 -15.00 4.01 34.08
N GLU A 93 -14.39 2.97 33.48
CA GLU A 93 -14.28 2.81 32.02
C GLU A 93 -15.65 2.72 31.35
N ILE A 94 -16.56 1.92 31.91
CA ILE A 94 -17.94 1.79 31.41
C ILE A 94 -18.66 3.15 31.47
N GLN A 95 -18.51 3.90 32.56
CA GLN A 95 -19.11 5.22 32.70
C GLN A 95 -18.59 6.19 31.63
N GLN A 96 -17.28 6.27 31.43
CA GLN A 96 -16.68 7.12 30.39
C GLN A 96 -17.17 6.76 28.99
N LYS A 97 -17.28 5.46 28.68
CA LYS A 97 -17.79 4.95 27.41
C LYS A 97 -19.25 5.37 27.20
N SER A 98 -20.09 5.25 28.25
CA SER A 98 -21.49 5.68 28.24
C SER A 98 -21.62 7.20 28.00
N GLU A 99 -20.80 8.01 28.67
CA GLU A 99 -20.79 9.47 28.49
C GLU A 99 -20.36 9.89 27.08
N LEU A 100 -19.36 9.21 26.50
CA LEU A 100 -18.97 9.41 25.10
C LEU A 100 -20.13 9.07 24.16
N GLU A 101 -20.77 7.91 24.32
CA GLU A 101 -21.89 7.51 23.44
C GLU A 101 -23.07 8.49 23.53
N ALA A 102 -23.39 8.98 24.73
CA ALA A 102 -24.42 10.01 24.93
C ALA A 102 -24.11 11.30 24.16
N ARG A 103 -22.85 11.77 24.16
CA ARG A 103 -22.42 12.92 23.36
C ARG A 103 -22.55 12.65 21.86
N LEU A 104 -22.13 11.47 21.40
CA LEU A 104 -22.26 11.08 19.99
C LEU A 104 -23.73 11.07 19.54
N ARG A 105 -24.65 10.54 20.36
CA ARG A 105 -26.10 10.57 20.08
C ARG A 105 -26.63 12.00 19.93
N GLN A 106 -26.22 12.92 20.80
CA GLN A 106 -26.61 14.33 20.69
C GLN A 106 -26.10 14.96 19.38
N VAL A 107 -24.86 14.66 18.98
CA VAL A 107 -24.28 15.12 17.71
C VAL A 107 -25.06 14.57 16.52
N ARG A 108 -25.36 13.26 16.52
CA ARG A 108 -26.18 12.61 15.48
C ARG A 108 -27.55 13.28 15.35
N ALA A 109 -28.24 13.53 16.46
CA ALA A 109 -29.53 14.21 16.47
C ALA A 109 -29.47 15.65 15.94
N LYS A 110 -28.41 16.40 16.29
CA LYS A 110 -28.18 17.77 15.76
C LYS A 110 -27.95 17.77 14.25
N GLU A 111 -27.13 16.85 13.73
CA GLU A 111 -26.87 16.74 12.29
C GLU A 111 -28.11 16.32 11.50
N LEU A 112 -28.92 15.38 12.03
CA LEU A 112 -30.17 14.95 11.39
C LEU A 112 -31.18 16.10 11.29
N ARG A 113 -31.37 16.86 12.38
CA ARG A 113 -32.22 18.07 12.39
C ARG A 113 -31.73 19.11 11.38
N GLN A 114 -30.42 19.30 11.24
CA GLN A 114 -29.85 20.23 10.27
C GLN A 114 -30.08 19.76 8.81
N LYS A 115 -30.00 18.46 8.56
CA LYS A 115 -30.29 17.86 7.24
C LYS A 115 -31.77 18.01 6.87
N GLN A 116 -32.68 17.69 7.79
CA GLN A 116 -34.13 17.84 7.59
C GLN A 116 -34.52 19.29 7.26
N LYS A 117 -33.95 20.27 7.98
CA LYS A 117 -34.17 21.71 7.70
C LYS A 117 -33.67 22.14 6.31
N TYR A 118 -32.59 21.54 5.83
CA TYR A 118 -32.06 21.80 4.50
C TYR A 118 -32.97 21.20 3.42
N GLU A 119 -33.43 19.97 3.61
CA GLU A 119 -34.35 19.27 2.70
C GLU A 119 -35.74 19.93 2.65
N SER A 120 -36.18 20.56 3.75
CA SER A 120 -37.43 21.33 3.82
C SER A 120 -37.32 22.75 3.23
N GLY A 121 -36.17 23.14 2.67
CA GLY A 121 -36.01 24.40 1.95
C GLY A 121 -35.92 25.67 2.81
N GLU A 122 -35.68 25.56 4.12
CA GLU A 122 -35.55 26.75 5.00
C GLU A 122 -34.25 27.52 4.72
N PRO A 123 -34.28 28.86 4.63
CA PRO A 123 -33.09 29.66 4.37
C PRO A 123 -32.10 29.56 5.54
N LYS A 124 -30.81 29.39 5.20
CA LYS A 124 -29.73 29.37 6.18
C LYS A 124 -29.71 30.68 6.98
N ALA A 125 -29.69 30.60 8.31
CA ALA A 125 -29.21 31.71 9.13
C ALA A 125 -27.77 32.04 8.69
N LYS A 126 -27.53 33.32 8.32
CA LYS A 126 -26.20 33.83 7.94
C LYS A 126 -25.22 33.53 9.08
N ARG A 127 -24.29 32.60 8.85
CA ARG A 127 -23.09 32.47 9.68
C ARG A 127 -22.08 33.51 9.21
N THR A 128 -21.55 34.24 10.18
CA THR A 128 -20.55 35.30 10.03
C THR A 128 -19.37 34.82 9.18
N LYS A 129 -18.99 35.62 8.18
CA LYS A 129 -17.75 35.45 7.41
C LYS A 129 -16.57 35.45 8.38
N ALA A 130 -15.73 34.43 8.32
CA ALA A 130 -14.36 34.54 8.82
C ALA A 130 -13.61 35.50 7.89
N ASP A 131 -12.98 36.54 8.46
CA ASP A 131 -12.29 37.58 7.71
C ASP A 131 -11.13 37.00 6.87
N GLU A 132 -11.11 37.38 5.59
CA GLU A 132 -9.96 37.22 4.71
C GLU A 132 -8.92 38.29 5.09
N VAL A 133 -7.88 37.88 5.82
CA VAL A 133 -6.73 38.76 6.09
C VAL A 133 -5.94 38.98 4.81
N ARG A 134 -5.87 40.25 4.40
CA ARG A 134 -5.21 40.77 3.21
C ARG A 134 -3.69 40.77 3.41
N ALA A 135 -2.96 40.20 2.44
CA ALA A 135 -1.51 40.17 2.44
C ALA A 135 -0.90 41.56 2.20
N THR A 136 0.11 41.93 2.98
CA THR A 136 1.05 43.02 2.66
C THR A 136 2.49 42.49 2.73
N SER A 137 3.25 42.83 1.69
CA SER A 137 4.69 42.59 1.53
C SER A 137 5.52 43.42 2.51
N TYR A 138 6.67 42.90 2.97
CA TYR A 138 8.03 43.50 2.85
C TYR A 138 9.08 42.76 3.73
N ALA A 139 10.29 42.63 3.15
CA ALA A 139 11.66 42.55 3.68
C ALA A 139 12.13 41.43 4.64
N GLU A 140 13.32 40.92 4.29
CA GLU A 140 14.08 39.76 4.78
C GLU A 140 14.90 40.06 6.05
N ASP A 141 15.22 39.00 6.83
CA ASP A 141 16.27 39.05 7.85
C ASP A 141 17.04 37.70 7.90
N ASP A 142 18.35 37.77 7.65
CA ASP A 142 19.28 36.68 7.28
C ASP A 142 19.78 35.80 8.46
N ALA A 143 19.04 35.75 9.56
CA ALA A 143 19.44 35.03 10.77
C ALA A 143 18.99 33.55 10.82
N ARG A 144 18.30 33.04 9.79
CA ARG A 144 17.52 31.78 9.85
C ARG A 144 18.28 30.48 9.53
N PHE A 145 19.60 30.50 9.36
CA PHE A 145 20.38 29.38 8.81
C PHE A 145 21.48 28.78 9.71
N GLU A 146 21.55 29.19 10.98
CA GLU A 146 22.60 28.73 11.91
C GLU A 146 22.27 27.35 12.52
N LEU A 147 23.28 26.48 12.68
CA LEU A 147 23.11 25.12 13.23
C LEU A 147 23.28 25.13 14.75
N ASP A 148 22.34 24.51 15.47
CA ASP A 148 22.42 24.31 16.91
C ASP A 148 23.54 23.33 17.30
N GLU A 149 23.88 23.31 18.60
CA GLU A 149 24.98 22.54 19.18
C GLU A 149 24.61 21.07 19.38
N TYR A 150 25.40 20.16 18.80
CA TYR A 150 25.29 18.71 18.98
C TYR A 150 26.34 18.23 20.00
N ASN A 151 25.89 17.84 21.20
CA ASN A 151 26.73 17.32 22.28
C ASN A 151 26.69 15.79 22.31
N SER A 152 27.86 15.15 22.23
CA SER A 152 28.00 13.68 22.14
C SER A 152 28.54 13.02 23.42
N GLU A 153 28.42 13.66 24.58
CA GLU A 153 29.13 13.23 25.82
C GLU A 153 28.27 12.47 26.83
N ASP A 154 27.05 12.05 26.48
CA ASP A 154 26.19 11.24 27.38
C ASP A 154 26.35 9.72 27.24
N GLU A 155 27.44 9.22 26.65
CA GLU A 155 27.63 7.77 26.42
C GLU A 155 29.01 7.29 26.87
N ASP A 156 29.18 7.17 28.19
CA ASP A 156 30.21 6.33 28.82
C ASP A 156 29.52 5.16 29.55
N PRO A 157 29.83 3.86 29.29
CA PRO A 157 29.01 2.72 29.76
C PRO A 157 29.15 2.38 31.25
N LYS A 158 29.71 3.26 32.09
CA LYS A 158 30.06 2.95 33.48
C LYS A 158 29.52 3.96 34.48
N ALA A 159 28.24 4.31 34.40
CA ALA A 159 27.43 4.69 35.54
C ALA A 159 25.99 4.98 35.10
N LYS A 160 25.06 4.08 35.42
CA LYS A 160 23.68 4.36 35.90
C LYS A 160 22.82 3.09 35.85
N ASN A 161 22.57 2.52 37.03
CA ASN A 161 21.40 1.70 37.28
C ASN A 161 20.18 2.63 37.38
N SER A 162 19.34 2.67 36.36
CA SER A 162 17.90 2.94 36.45
C SER A 162 17.27 2.72 35.08
N SER A 163 16.29 1.83 35.03
CA SER A 163 15.45 1.50 33.88
C SER A 163 14.86 2.74 33.18
N GLN A 164 15.28 2.99 31.93
CA GLN A 164 14.59 3.88 30.98
C GLN A 164 14.42 3.15 29.64
N PRO A 165 13.28 3.33 28.94
CA PRO A 165 13.05 2.71 27.64
C PRO A 165 13.93 3.36 26.56
N SER A 166 14.30 2.54 25.57
CA SER A 166 15.23 2.81 24.47
C SER A 166 14.89 4.06 23.64
N LYS A 167 15.84 4.98 23.53
CA LYS A 167 15.81 6.16 22.65
C LYS A 167 16.22 5.80 21.21
N ASP A 168 15.36 5.10 20.48
CA ASP A 168 15.55 4.82 19.04
C ASP A 168 14.34 5.22 18.19
N SER A 169 13.72 6.35 18.54
CA SER A 169 12.69 6.99 17.71
C SER A 169 13.37 7.99 16.78
N GLY A 170 13.33 7.79 15.46
CA GLY A 170 13.95 8.63 14.42
C GLY A 170 13.35 10.04 14.27
N LEU A 171 12.91 10.67 15.35
CA LEU A 171 12.33 12.01 15.45
C LEU A 171 13.34 12.97 16.10
N SER A 172 13.47 14.19 15.55
CA SER A 172 14.34 15.23 16.16
C SER A 172 13.86 15.58 17.57
N SER A 173 14.77 15.77 18.53
CA SER A 173 14.49 16.23 19.89
C SER A 173 13.58 17.47 19.95
N ALA A 174 13.74 18.41 19.02
CA ALA A 174 12.88 19.59 18.89
C ALA A 174 11.42 19.27 18.51
N SER A 175 11.17 18.19 17.77
CA SER A 175 9.81 17.74 17.43
C SER A 175 9.16 17.01 18.60
N LEU A 176 9.93 16.22 19.35
CA LEU A 176 9.46 15.60 20.60
C LEU A 176 9.17 16.66 21.67
N GLN A 177 10.05 17.65 21.84
CA GLN A 177 9.86 18.79 22.75
C GLN A 177 8.70 19.71 22.31
N LEU A 178 8.47 19.85 21.00
CA LEU A 178 7.32 20.58 20.48
C LEU A 178 6.02 19.79 20.74
N MET A 179 6.03 18.47 20.58
CA MET A 179 4.89 17.62 20.96
C MET A 179 4.64 17.66 22.48
N GLU A 180 5.69 17.70 23.31
CA GLU A 180 5.60 17.87 24.76
C GLU A 180 5.02 19.26 25.13
N LYS A 181 5.50 20.35 24.50
CA LYS A 181 4.99 21.73 24.73
C LYS A 181 3.58 21.97 24.22
N LEU A 182 3.18 21.28 23.15
CA LEU A 182 1.84 21.36 22.57
C LEU A 182 0.83 20.42 23.28
N GLY A 183 1.26 19.67 24.30
CA GLY A 183 0.38 18.78 25.09
C GLY A 183 0.07 17.44 24.41
N PHE A 184 0.88 17.01 23.44
CA PHE A 184 0.72 15.76 22.69
C PHE A 184 1.59 14.61 23.21
N VAL A 185 2.48 14.86 24.17
CA VAL A 185 3.21 13.83 24.94
C VAL A 185 2.95 14.10 26.42
N SER A 186 2.10 13.29 27.05
CA SER A 186 1.83 13.39 28.48
C SER A 186 3.07 12.93 29.27
N LYS A 187 3.58 13.78 30.16
CA LYS A 187 4.19 13.29 31.41
C LYS A 187 3.05 12.80 32.29
N PRO A 188 3.25 11.72 33.09
CA PRO A 188 2.23 11.29 34.03
C PRO A 188 1.99 12.46 34.99
N SER A 189 0.84 13.10 34.86
CA SER A 189 0.32 14.00 35.87
C SER A 189 -0.63 13.18 36.71
N ASP A 190 -0.54 13.31 38.04
CA ASP A 190 -1.31 12.52 39.02
C ASP A 190 -2.85 12.68 38.91
N ASN A 191 -3.35 13.38 37.89
CA ASN A 191 -4.78 13.54 37.58
C ASN A 191 -5.19 13.08 36.16
N GLU A 192 -4.25 12.61 35.32
CA GLU A 192 -4.54 12.07 33.97
C GLU A 192 -4.51 10.52 33.90
N ASP A 193 -4.19 9.84 35.00
CA ASP A 193 -4.14 8.37 35.11
C ASP A 193 -5.53 7.67 35.02
N ILE A 194 -6.58 8.38 34.60
CA ILE A 194 -7.96 7.89 34.54
C ILE A 194 -8.43 7.62 33.08
N LEU A 195 -7.60 7.93 32.07
CA LEU A 195 -7.79 7.45 30.68
C LEU A 195 -7.08 6.09 30.48
N SER A 196 -7.36 5.13 31.36
CA SER A 196 -6.65 3.85 31.42
C SER A 196 -7.19 2.83 30.41
N THR A 197 -6.27 2.33 29.57
CA THR A 197 -6.33 1.27 28.55
C THR A 197 -6.77 1.66 27.13
N ASP A 198 -5.82 1.51 26.20
CA ASP A 198 -6.04 1.58 24.76
C ASP A 198 -6.91 0.37 24.37
N ASP A 199 -8.23 0.56 24.27
CA ASP A 199 -9.17 -0.50 23.88
C ASP A 199 -8.68 -1.24 22.64
N VAL A 200 -8.99 -2.53 22.53
CA VAL A 200 -8.63 -3.31 21.33
C VAL A 200 -9.33 -2.71 20.09
N LYS A 201 -8.58 -2.61 18.99
CA LYS A 201 -8.99 -1.94 17.74
C LYS A 201 -8.68 -2.83 16.56
N ILE A 202 -9.35 -2.52 15.45
CA ILE A 202 -9.05 -3.09 14.15
C ILE A 202 -8.34 -2.05 13.30
N TYR A 203 -7.10 -2.31 12.94
CA TYR A 203 -6.37 -1.54 11.93
C TYR A 203 -6.59 -2.19 10.57
N PHE A 204 -7.33 -1.52 9.70
CA PHE A 204 -7.59 -1.99 8.34
C PHE A 204 -6.69 -1.25 7.34
N CYS A 205 -5.95 -2.01 6.54
CA CYS A 205 -4.94 -1.49 5.66
C CYS A 205 -5.15 -1.92 4.21
N SER A 206 -5.03 -0.98 3.27
CA SER A 206 -5.15 -1.23 1.82
C SER A 206 -4.11 -0.47 1.02
N ARG A 207 -3.82 -0.93 -0.20
CA ARG A 207 -2.78 -0.38 -1.07
C ARG A 207 -3.07 1.04 -1.53
N THR A 208 -4.32 1.37 -1.88
CA THR A 208 -4.71 2.67 -2.46
C THR A 208 -5.79 3.39 -1.65
N HIS A 209 -5.83 4.73 -1.77
CA HIS A 209 -6.91 5.54 -1.19
C HIS A 209 -8.29 5.21 -1.77
N SER A 210 -8.38 4.83 -3.05
CA SER A 210 -9.65 4.43 -3.67
C SER A 210 -10.22 3.15 -3.05
N GLN A 211 -9.38 2.17 -2.71
CA GLN A 211 -9.80 0.95 -2.02
C GLN A 211 -10.28 1.26 -0.59
N LEU A 212 -9.61 2.17 0.12
CA LEU A 212 -10.07 2.61 1.43
C LEU A 212 -11.42 3.35 1.35
N ALA A 213 -11.64 4.17 0.31
CA ALA A 213 -12.94 4.81 0.09
C ALA A 213 -14.04 3.76 -0.20
N GLN A 214 -13.74 2.73 -1.00
CA GLN A 214 -14.65 1.60 -1.23
C GLN A 214 -14.96 0.85 0.07
N PHE A 215 -13.95 0.57 0.89
CA PHE A 215 -14.12 -0.03 2.21
C PHE A 215 -15.09 0.77 3.09
N VAL A 216 -14.94 2.09 3.13
CA VAL A 216 -15.83 2.98 3.91
C VAL A 216 -17.28 2.91 3.40
N GLN A 217 -17.50 2.75 2.09
CA GLN A 217 -18.83 2.56 1.54
C GLN A 217 -19.45 1.21 1.95
N GLU A 218 -18.67 0.14 1.95
CA GLU A 218 -19.13 -1.17 2.42
C GLU A 218 -19.39 -1.16 3.94
N LEU A 219 -18.54 -0.49 4.72
CA LEU A 219 -18.72 -0.35 6.18
C LEU A 219 -20.03 0.37 6.52
N ARG A 220 -20.47 1.33 5.71
CA ARG A 220 -21.75 2.04 5.89
C ARG A 220 -22.98 1.15 5.65
N ARG A 221 -22.83 -0.03 5.06
CA ARG A 221 -23.93 -0.96 4.77
C ARG A 221 -24.18 -1.96 5.89
N VAL A 222 -23.23 -2.14 6.80
CA VAL A 222 -23.31 -3.14 7.86
C VAL A 222 -23.89 -2.51 9.12
N ASP A 223 -24.90 -3.16 9.69
CA ASP A 223 -25.56 -2.74 10.92
C ASP A 223 -25.24 -3.76 12.03
N PHE A 224 -24.81 -3.28 13.19
CA PHE A 224 -24.50 -4.11 14.36
C PHE A 224 -25.36 -3.70 15.56
N PRO A 225 -25.68 -4.65 16.47
CA PRO A 225 -26.36 -4.33 17.71
C PRO A 225 -25.52 -3.43 18.62
N GLU A 226 -26.18 -2.62 19.46
CA GLU A 226 -25.51 -1.87 20.52
C GLU A 226 -24.97 -2.79 21.61
N VAL A 227 -23.77 -2.48 22.08
CA VAL A 227 -23.16 -3.19 23.23
C VAL A 227 -23.97 -2.90 24.48
N SER A 228 -24.17 -3.90 25.33
CA SER A 228 -25.03 -3.84 26.54
C SER A 228 -24.84 -2.62 27.45
N TRP A 229 -23.62 -2.08 27.60
CA TRP A 229 -23.38 -0.87 28.40
C TRP A 229 -23.90 0.42 27.75
N ALA A 230 -23.99 0.49 26.42
CA ALA A 230 -24.52 1.64 25.69
C ALA A 230 -26.06 1.69 25.72
N ALA A 231 -26.70 0.54 25.98
CA ALA A 231 -28.15 0.34 25.98
C ALA A 231 -28.85 0.72 27.29
N LYS A 232 -28.14 1.19 28.33
CA LYS A 232 -28.76 1.62 29.60
C LYS A 232 -29.61 2.89 29.38
N LYS A 233 -30.89 2.67 29.07
CA LYS A 233 -31.93 3.69 28.97
C LYS A 233 -32.33 4.19 30.36
N ASP A 234 -32.52 5.50 30.49
CA ASP A 234 -33.48 6.02 31.46
C ASP A 234 -34.88 5.59 30.99
N ALA A 235 -35.61 4.86 31.84
CA ALA A 235 -36.88 4.20 31.52
C ALA A 235 -38.05 5.14 31.13
N SER A 236 -37.81 6.44 30.92
CA SER A 236 -38.85 7.45 30.70
C SER A 236 -39.08 7.86 29.24
N THR A 237 -38.34 7.30 28.27
CA THR A 237 -38.49 7.68 26.85
C THR A 237 -38.39 6.45 25.93
N ALA A 238 -39.35 5.53 26.05
CA ALA A 238 -39.54 4.45 25.08
C ALA A 238 -40.44 4.96 23.93
N GLY A 239 -39.79 5.54 22.90
CA GLY A 239 -40.36 5.63 21.55
C GLY A 239 -39.69 4.57 20.66
N ASP A 240 -40.48 3.93 19.80
CA ASP A 240 -40.13 2.78 18.93
C ASP A 240 -39.08 3.07 17.85
N THR A 241 -37.86 3.42 18.25
CA THR A 241 -36.69 3.32 17.37
C THR A 241 -35.68 2.42 18.03
N GLU A 242 -35.44 1.25 17.45
CA GLU A 242 -34.25 0.44 17.73
C GLU A 242 -33.02 1.36 17.60
N ASP A 243 -32.40 1.72 18.73
CA ASP A 243 -31.20 2.53 18.73
C ASP A 243 -30.03 1.65 18.23
N ARG A 244 -29.56 1.92 17.02
CA ARG A 244 -28.53 1.13 16.32
C ARG A 244 -27.13 1.68 16.57
N ALA A 245 -26.17 0.80 16.79
CA ALA A 245 -24.79 1.19 17.05
C ALA A 245 -24.11 1.66 15.77
N VAL A 246 -23.63 2.91 15.76
CA VAL A 246 -22.76 3.38 14.67
C VAL A 246 -21.32 3.02 15.01
N VAL A 247 -20.67 2.28 14.12
CA VAL A 247 -19.26 1.92 14.23
C VAL A 247 -18.39 3.19 14.31
N LYS A 248 -17.52 3.24 15.32
CA LYS A 248 -16.59 4.36 15.56
C LYS A 248 -15.39 4.23 14.62
N HIS A 249 -15.48 4.87 13.46
CA HIS A 249 -14.47 4.77 12.38
C HIS A 249 -13.64 6.03 12.24
N LEU A 250 -12.33 5.86 11.98
CA LEU A 250 -11.40 6.94 11.64
C LEU A 250 -10.54 6.58 10.43
N PRO A 251 -10.59 7.36 9.33
CA PRO A 251 -9.64 7.25 8.25
C PRO A 251 -8.40 8.12 8.45
N LEU A 252 -7.21 7.52 8.39
CA LEU A 252 -5.94 8.22 8.45
C LEU A 252 -5.44 8.57 7.04
N GLY A 253 -4.88 9.78 6.93
CA GLY A 253 -4.53 10.39 5.66
C GLY A 253 -3.22 11.16 5.70
N SER A 254 -2.66 11.42 4.51
CA SER A 254 -1.51 12.30 4.38
C SER A 254 -1.89 13.78 4.55
N ARG A 255 -0.91 14.66 4.81
CA ARG A 255 -1.13 16.11 4.81
C ARG A 255 -1.68 16.63 3.48
N LYS A 256 -1.33 15.99 2.36
CA LYS A 256 -1.85 16.36 1.03
C LYS A 256 -3.38 16.22 0.96
N ASN A 257 -3.95 15.24 1.65
CA ASN A 257 -5.38 14.96 1.64
C ASN A 257 -6.15 15.80 2.69
N LEU A 258 -5.53 16.07 3.85
CA LEU A 258 -6.21 16.65 5.01
C LEU A 258 -5.88 18.13 5.27
N CYS A 259 -4.94 18.74 4.54
CA CYS A 259 -4.58 20.14 4.78
C CYS A 259 -5.68 21.11 4.29
N ILE A 260 -6.22 21.91 5.22
CA ILE A 260 -7.24 22.92 4.94
C ILE A 260 -6.66 24.33 4.74
N ASN A 261 -5.37 24.54 5.02
CA ASN A 261 -4.71 25.82 4.80
C ASN A 261 -4.43 26.03 3.31
N SER A 262 -5.11 26.99 2.69
CA SER A 262 -5.00 27.28 1.25
C SER A 262 -3.59 27.64 0.79
N ASN A 263 -2.76 28.25 1.64
CA ASN A 263 -1.37 28.59 1.29
C ASN A 263 -0.47 27.35 1.20
N VAL A 264 -0.83 26.29 1.93
CA VAL A 264 -0.08 25.03 1.94
C VAL A 264 -0.65 24.06 0.92
N SER A 265 -1.98 23.88 0.88
CA SER A 265 -2.62 22.90 -0.01
C SER A 265 -2.45 23.20 -1.50
N ARG A 266 -2.27 24.47 -1.88
CA ARG A 266 -2.02 24.89 -3.27
C ARG A 266 -0.67 24.45 -3.85
N LEU A 267 0.28 24.00 -3.02
CA LEU A 267 1.61 23.58 -3.47
C LEU A 267 1.58 22.30 -4.32
N GLY A 268 0.49 21.52 -4.29
CA GLY A 268 0.23 20.35 -5.15
C GLY A 268 1.09 19.10 -4.89
N SER A 269 2.34 19.30 -4.49
CA SER A 269 3.34 18.28 -4.20
C SER A 269 3.33 17.89 -2.71
N ALA A 270 3.30 16.58 -2.40
CA ALA A 270 3.23 16.10 -1.02
C ALA A 270 4.46 16.50 -0.16
N PRO A 271 5.71 16.42 -0.67
CA PRO A 271 6.88 16.89 0.08
C PRO A 271 6.85 18.40 0.36
N ALA A 272 6.51 19.24 -0.63
CA ALA A 272 6.38 20.68 -0.44
C ALA A 272 5.30 21.05 0.59
N ILE A 273 4.17 20.32 0.59
CA ILE A 273 3.11 20.46 1.60
C ILE A 273 3.64 20.10 2.99
N ASN A 274 4.38 19.00 3.11
CA ASN A 274 4.95 18.56 4.38
C ASN A 274 5.95 19.59 4.94
N GLU A 275 6.83 20.11 4.09
CA GLU A 275 7.86 21.08 4.48
C GLU A 275 7.24 22.40 4.90
N ARG A 276 6.38 23.00 4.07
CA ARG A 276 5.69 24.24 4.44
C ARG A 276 4.85 24.07 5.70
N CYS A 277 4.19 22.93 5.87
CA CYS A 277 3.44 22.65 7.11
C CYS A 277 4.36 22.62 8.35
N LEU A 278 5.56 22.06 8.24
CA LEU A 278 6.55 22.01 9.32
C LEU A 278 7.23 23.36 9.57
N GLU A 279 7.48 24.14 8.53
CA GLU A 279 8.01 25.51 8.65
C GLU A 279 7.08 26.40 9.45
N LEU A 280 5.76 26.37 9.16
CA LEU A 280 4.75 27.13 9.88
C LEU A 280 4.60 26.73 11.37
N GLN A 281 5.27 25.65 11.79
CA GLN A 281 5.27 25.14 13.17
C GLN A 281 6.56 25.46 13.93
N GLN A 282 7.57 26.05 13.29
CA GLN A 282 8.84 26.33 13.95
C GLN A 282 8.68 27.37 15.07
N PRO A 283 9.44 27.22 16.18
CA PRO A 283 9.37 28.15 17.30
C PRO A 283 9.74 29.58 16.90
N ASP A 284 10.66 29.74 15.95
CA ASP A 284 11.16 31.04 15.46
C ASP A 284 10.22 31.72 14.45
N THR A 285 9.12 31.05 14.10
CA THR A 285 8.09 31.64 13.23
C THR A 285 7.22 32.58 14.05
N SER A 286 7.09 33.84 13.61
CA SER A 286 6.24 34.83 14.27
C SER A 286 4.80 34.32 14.40
N LYS A 287 4.09 34.76 15.45
CA LYS A 287 2.73 34.29 15.76
C LYS A 287 1.77 34.48 14.58
N ASP A 288 1.95 35.55 13.80
CA ASP A 288 1.14 35.87 12.61
C ASP A 288 1.42 34.97 11.40
N HIS A 289 2.55 34.26 11.40
CA HIS A 289 2.94 33.32 10.34
C HIS A 289 2.74 31.86 10.74
N LYS A 290 2.20 31.58 11.93
CA LYS A 290 1.85 30.20 12.31
C LYS A 290 0.57 29.78 11.62
N CYS A 291 0.41 28.47 11.43
CA CYS A 291 -0.82 27.93 10.86
C CYS A 291 -1.97 28.11 11.86
N PRO A 292 -3.05 28.83 11.51
CA PRO A 292 -4.13 29.16 12.45
C PRO A 292 -5.00 27.95 12.82
N PHE A 293 -4.95 26.89 12.02
CA PHE A 293 -5.79 25.71 12.19
C PHE A 293 -5.17 24.66 13.10
N ILE A 294 -3.93 24.84 13.58
CA ILE A 294 -3.27 23.83 14.40
C ILE A 294 -3.96 23.74 15.78
N PRO A 295 -4.23 22.51 16.27
CA PRO A 295 -4.70 22.30 17.63
C PRO A 295 -3.74 22.88 18.68
N ASN A 296 -4.27 23.75 19.53
CA ASN A 296 -3.59 24.35 20.68
C ASN A 296 -4.49 24.20 21.92
N LYS A 297 -3.97 24.46 23.13
CA LYS A 297 -4.74 24.40 24.39
C LYS A 297 -6.03 25.24 24.36
N GLU A 298 -6.02 26.39 23.69
CA GLU A 298 -7.18 27.27 23.54
C GLU A 298 -8.30 26.66 22.66
N ASN A 299 -7.94 25.78 21.72
CA ASN A 299 -8.84 25.18 20.74
C ASN A 299 -9.20 23.71 21.07
N GLU A 300 -8.95 23.28 22.31
CA GLU A 300 -9.20 21.90 22.74
C GLU A 300 -10.68 21.49 22.61
N THR A 301 -11.60 22.43 22.84
CA THR A 301 -13.03 22.21 22.63
C THR A 301 -13.35 21.90 21.17
N LEU A 302 -12.70 22.58 20.21
CA LEU A 302 -12.87 22.32 18.77
C LEU A 302 -12.29 20.96 18.36
N VAL A 303 -11.23 20.50 19.04
CA VAL A 303 -10.66 19.16 18.84
C VAL A 303 -11.64 18.09 19.34
N ASN A 304 -12.24 18.30 20.51
CA ASN A 304 -13.28 17.44 21.05
C ASN A 304 -14.53 17.42 20.16
N ASP A 305 -14.97 18.57 19.65
CA ASP A 305 -16.06 18.65 18.69
C ASP A 305 -15.73 17.90 17.39
N PHE A 306 -14.50 18.05 16.87
CA PHE A 306 -14.05 17.31 15.69
C PHE A 306 -14.06 15.81 15.94
N ARG A 307 -13.57 15.35 17.09
CA ARG A 307 -13.61 13.93 17.50
C ARG A 307 -15.06 13.43 17.50
N ASP A 308 -15.95 14.13 18.20
CA ASP A 308 -17.33 13.68 18.40
C ASP A 308 -18.10 13.68 17.07
N HIS A 309 -17.91 14.69 16.21
CA HIS A 309 -18.48 14.70 14.86
C HIS A 309 -17.88 13.62 13.94
N THR A 310 -16.62 13.23 14.14
CA THR A 310 -15.97 12.18 13.37
C THR A 310 -16.52 10.80 13.76
N LEU A 311 -16.61 10.51 15.06
CA LEU A 311 -17.09 9.22 15.56
C LEU A 311 -18.62 9.06 15.49
N ALA A 312 -19.37 10.15 15.37
CA ALA A 312 -20.82 10.11 15.27
C ALA A 312 -21.31 9.45 13.97
N LYS A 313 -20.53 9.51 12.88
CA LYS A 313 -20.89 8.98 11.56
C LYS A 313 -19.65 8.49 10.81
N ILE A 314 -19.79 7.37 10.10
CA ILE A 314 -18.73 6.84 9.22
C ILE A 314 -18.43 7.83 8.08
N ARG A 315 -17.22 8.40 8.09
CA ARG A 315 -16.73 9.40 7.13
C ARG A 315 -15.55 8.85 6.34
N ASP A 316 -15.43 9.26 5.08
CA ASP A 316 -14.21 9.02 4.32
C ASP A 316 -13.16 10.12 4.57
N ILE A 317 -11.98 9.97 3.99
CA ILE A 317 -10.87 10.92 4.15
C ILE A 317 -11.21 12.34 3.64
N GLU A 318 -12.03 12.46 2.61
CA GLU A 318 -12.42 13.75 2.04
C GLU A 318 -13.46 14.45 2.91
N ASP A 319 -14.39 13.68 3.47
CA ASP A 319 -15.38 14.12 4.46
C ASP A 319 -14.70 14.67 5.71
N LEU A 320 -13.58 14.07 6.16
CA LEU A 320 -12.76 14.61 7.26
C LEU A 320 -12.16 15.98 6.93
N GLY A 321 -11.64 16.15 5.71
CA GLY A 321 -11.15 17.45 5.23
C GLY A 321 -12.23 18.52 5.24
N LYS A 322 -13.43 18.18 4.74
CA LYS A 322 -14.61 19.07 4.76
C LYS A 322 -15.05 19.39 6.20
N LEU A 323 -15.02 18.40 7.10
CA LEU A 323 -15.38 18.57 8.50
C LEU A 323 -14.43 19.54 9.22
N GLY A 324 -13.12 19.36 9.09
CA GLY A 324 -12.16 20.29 9.70
C GLY A 324 -12.25 21.69 9.12
N LYS A 325 -12.58 21.84 7.83
CA LYS A 325 -12.89 23.15 7.22
C LYS A 325 -14.17 23.78 7.80
N LYS A 326 -15.19 22.98 8.13
CA LYS A 326 -16.45 23.44 8.75
C LYS A 326 -16.25 23.89 10.20
N ILE A 327 -15.41 23.18 10.95
CA ILE A 327 -15.12 23.46 12.37
C ILE A 327 -14.03 24.54 12.52
N GLY A 328 -13.11 24.64 11.56
CA GLY A 328 -11.98 25.57 11.62
C GLY A 328 -10.76 24.98 12.33
N ILE A 329 -10.59 23.66 12.32
CA ILE A 329 -9.47 22.95 12.96
C ILE A 329 -8.77 22.03 11.97
N CYS A 330 -7.45 21.84 12.12
CA CYS A 330 -6.65 21.02 11.23
C CYS A 330 -7.02 19.53 11.39
N PRO A 331 -7.63 18.89 10.37
CA PRO A 331 -8.03 17.50 10.48
C PRO A 331 -6.85 16.56 10.71
N TYR A 332 -5.68 16.85 10.13
CA TYR A 332 -4.49 15.99 10.22
C TYR A 332 -4.00 15.79 11.67
N TYR A 333 -3.94 16.87 12.45
CA TYR A 333 -3.52 16.79 13.86
C TYR A 333 -4.69 16.41 14.77
N ALA A 334 -5.91 16.91 14.50
CA ALA A 334 -7.09 16.57 15.29
C ALA A 334 -7.43 15.07 15.24
N SER A 335 -7.14 14.39 14.12
CA SER A 335 -7.38 12.94 13.98
C SER A 335 -6.60 12.09 14.98
N ARG A 336 -5.45 12.56 15.50
CA ARG A 336 -4.61 11.79 16.44
C ARG A 336 -5.32 11.51 17.75
N VAL A 337 -6.02 12.50 18.29
CA VAL A 337 -6.82 12.36 19.52
C VAL A 337 -8.01 11.42 19.30
N THR A 338 -8.51 11.32 18.06
CA THR A 338 -9.62 10.44 17.68
C THR A 338 -9.20 8.97 17.55
N ILE A 339 -7.89 8.65 17.45
CA ILE A 339 -7.41 7.26 17.31
C ILE A 339 -7.84 6.40 18.50
N LYS A 340 -7.55 6.83 19.73
CA LYS A 340 -7.83 6.08 20.97
C LYS A 340 -9.31 5.66 21.13
N PRO A 341 -10.31 6.53 20.92
CA PRO A 341 -11.73 6.17 21.01
C PRO A 341 -12.32 5.50 19.75
N SER A 342 -11.52 5.25 18.71
CA SER A 342 -11.98 4.57 17.48
C SER A 342 -12.00 3.06 17.65
N GLU A 343 -12.99 2.40 17.06
CA GLU A 343 -13.09 0.93 16.98
C GLU A 343 -12.32 0.38 15.77
N ILE A 344 -12.41 1.12 14.65
CA ILE A 344 -11.76 0.76 13.41
C ILE A 344 -11.01 1.95 12.82
N VAL A 345 -9.73 1.74 12.54
CA VAL A 345 -8.84 2.75 11.96
C VAL A 345 -8.38 2.27 10.59
N THR A 346 -8.72 3.01 9.53
CA THR A 346 -8.31 2.67 8.17
C THR A 346 -7.08 3.48 7.77
N LEU A 347 -6.03 2.83 7.28
CA LEU A 347 -4.79 3.50 6.87
C LEU A 347 -4.14 2.88 5.61
N PRO A 348 -3.41 3.65 4.79
CA PRO A 348 -2.68 3.11 3.65
C PRO A 348 -1.41 2.36 4.09
N TYR A 349 -0.92 1.46 3.23
CA TYR A 349 0.27 0.61 3.49
C TYR A 349 1.47 1.37 4.07
N PRO A 350 1.89 2.55 3.55
CA PRO A 350 3.06 3.25 4.10
C PRO A 350 2.91 3.65 5.57
N LEU A 351 1.69 3.97 6.04
CA LEU A 351 1.48 4.36 7.44
C LEU A 351 1.55 3.15 8.39
N LEU A 352 1.31 1.92 7.89
CA LEU A 352 1.42 0.70 8.69
C LEU A 352 2.85 0.16 8.67
N LEU A 353 3.43 0.05 7.48
CA LEU A 353 4.69 -0.64 7.23
C LEU A 353 5.92 0.17 7.64
N GLN A 354 5.84 1.51 7.61
CA GLN A 354 6.93 2.36 8.08
C GLN A 354 6.80 2.62 9.58
N LYS A 355 7.75 2.10 10.35
CA LYS A 355 7.83 2.31 11.81
C LYS A 355 7.79 3.80 12.20
N SER A 356 8.57 4.63 11.52
CA SER A 356 8.61 6.08 11.76
C SER A 356 7.26 6.77 11.54
N ALA A 357 6.42 6.25 10.64
CA ALA A 357 5.08 6.77 10.41
C ALA A 357 4.11 6.37 11.54
N ARG A 358 4.20 5.13 12.04
CA ARG A 358 3.43 4.66 13.21
C ARG A 358 3.78 5.46 14.47
N GLU A 359 5.08 5.61 14.75
CA GLU A 359 5.57 6.41 15.88
C GLU A 359 5.11 7.87 15.79
N ALA A 360 5.16 8.48 14.60
CA ALA A 360 4.73 9.86 14.40
C ALA A 360 3.21 10.09 14.60
N LEU A 361 2.41 9.01 14.56
CA LEU A 361 0.96 9.01 14.78
C LEU A 361 0.58 8.46 16.16
N ASP A 362 1.56 8.06 16.98
CA ASP A 362 1.35 7.41 18.28
C ASP A 362 0.48 6.13 18.16
N ILE A 363 0.73 5.34 17.12
CA ILE A 363 0.02 4.08 16.87
C ILE A 363 0.80 2.93 17.49
N SER A 364 0.25 2.36 18.57
CA SER A 364 0.65 1.06 19.09
C SER A 364 -0.03 -0.06 18.30
N LEU A 365 0.70 -1.13 18.00
CA LEU A 365 0.13 -2.36 17.42
C LEU A 365 -0.16 -3.42 18.48
N LYS A 366 0.35 -3.23 19.71
CA LYS A 366 0.34 -4.22 20.78
C LYS A 366 -1.09 -4.58 21.17
N GLY A 367 -1.48 -5.84 20.97
CA GLY A 367 -2.80 -6.35 21.37
C GLY A 367 -3.95 -5.94 20.45
N HIS A 368 -3.70 -5.25 19.34
CA HIS A 368 -4.72 -4.89 18.33
C HIS A 368 -4.76 -5.90 17.18
N VAL A 369 -5.84 -5.86 16.39
CA VAL A 369 -6.05 -6.71 15.22
C VAL A 369 -5.64 -5.94 13.96
N ILE A 370 -4.83 -6.56 13.11
CA ILE A 370 -4.35 -5.94 11.86
C ILE A 370 -4.91 -6.73 10.68
N ILE A 371 -5.62 -6.04 9.78
CA ILE A 371 -6.15 -6.61 8.54
C ILE A 371 -5.48 -5.90 7.37
N ILE A 372 -4.79 -6.66 6.52
CA ILE A 372 -4.15 -6.16 5.30
C ILE A 372 -4.91 -6.72 4.10
N ASP A 373 -5.67 -5.86 3.44
CA ASP A 373 -6.38 -6.17 2.20
C ASP A 373 -5.47 -5.97 0.98
N GLU A 374 -5.74 -6.70 -0.09
CA GLU A 374 -4.94 -6.79 -1.31
C GLU A 374 -3.46 -7.17 -1.09
N ALA A 375 -3.22 -8.08 -0.14
CA ALA A 375 -1.89 -8.49 0.30
C ALA A 375 -1.04 -9.22 -0.77
N HIS A 376 -1.57 -9.45 -1.99
CA HIS A 376 -0.89 -10.15 -3.09
C HIS A 376 0.40 -9.44 -3.55
N ASN A 377 0.49 -8.13 -3.30
CA ASN A 377 1.67 -7.30 -3.58
C ASN A 377 2.40 -6.84 -2.30
N LEU A 378 2.09 -7.43 -1.12
CA LEU A 378 2.65 -6.98 0.15
C LEU A 378 4.18 -7.06 0.19
N MET A 379 4.75 -8.21 -0.18
CA MET A 379 6.21 -8.42 -0.19
C MET A 379 6.91 -7.40 -1.10
N ASP A 380 6.42 -7.24 -2.33
CA ASP A 380 6.99 -6.28 -3.27
C ASP A 380 6.80 -4.84 -2.80
N THR A 381 5.70 -4.53 -2.09
CA THR A 381 5.48 -3.19 -1.51
C THR A 381 6.44 -2.91 -0.36
N ILE A 382 6.70 -3.87 0.54
CA ILE A 382 7.70 -3.72 1.60
C ILE A 382 9.08 -3.51 0.98
N SER A 383 9.48 -4.35 0.02
CA SER A 383 10.73 -4.18 -0.71
C SER A 383 10.84 -2.79 -1.34
N ASN A 384 9.80 -2.30 -2.00
CA ASN A 384 9.81 -0.99 -2.66
C ASN A 384 9.84 0.19 -1.67
N ILE A 385 9.17 0.10 -0.52
CA ILE A 385 9.18 1.14 0.52
C ILE A 385 10.59 1.34 1.09
N HIS A 386 11.37 0.26 1.21
CA HIS A 386 12.73 0.27 1.76
C HIS A 386 13.82 0.26 0.68
N SER A 387 13.45 0.32 -0.61
CA SER A 387 14.37 0.46 -1.72
C SER A 387 14.48 1.92 -2.16
N ILE A 388 15.66 2.35 -2.56
CA ILE A 388 15.91 3.74 -2.95
C ILE A 388 16.94 3.81 -4.08
N THR A 389 16.68 4.70 -5.04
CA THR A 389 17.55 4.93 -6.20
C THR A 389 18.03 6.38 -6.20
N VAL A 390 19.32 6.61 -6.36
CA VAL A 390 19.93 7.94 -6.49
C VAL A 390 20.69 8.02 -7.82
N THR A 391 20.51 9.11 -8.56
CA THR A 391 21.24 9.32 -9.82
C THR A 391 22.56 10.05 -9.60
N GLN A 392 23.51 9.91 -10.53
CA GLN A 392 24.76 10.68 -10.48
C GLN A 392 24.49 12.19 -10.53
N GLY A 393 23.51 12.63 -11.33
CA GLY A 393 23.08 14.03 -11.35
C GLY A 393 22.65 14.55 -9.98
N GLN A 394 21.89 13.75 -9.21
CA GLN A 394 21.48 14.09 -7.84
C GLN A 394 22.67 14.18 -6.88
N LEU A 395 23.62 13.25 -6.96
CA LEU A 395 24.83 13.29 -6.10
C LEU A 395 25.69 14.52 -6.39
N LYS A 396 25.90 14.86 -7.67
CA LYS A 396 26.65 16.05 -8.09
C LYS A 396 25.98 17.34 -7.64
N LEU A 397 24.66 17.43 -7.79
CA LEU A 397 23.88 18.57 -7.30
C LEU A 397 23.98 18.70 -5.78
N CYS A 398 23.78 17.60 -5.04
CA CYS A 398 23.90 17.57 -3.58
C CYS A 398 25.30 18.02 -3.12
N ARG A 399 26.35 17.57 -3.82
CA ARG A 399 27.74 17.93 -3.53
C ARG A 399 28.01 19.41 -3.73
N SER A 400 27.48 19.99 -4.81
CA SER A 400 27.58 21.42 -5.12
C SER A 400 26.87 22.26 -4.05
N GLN A 401 25.62 21.91 -3.70
CA GLN A 401 24.83 22.58 -2.67
C GLN A 401 25.53 22.57 -1.30
N LEU A 402 26.05 21.42 -0.87
CA LEU A 402 26.83 21.30 0.36
C LEU A 402 28.14 22.09 0.31
N GLY A 403 28.79 22.14 -0.85
CA GLY A 403 30.02 22.90 -1.07
C GLY A 403 29.80 24.41 -0.90
N LEU A 404 28.77 24.95 -1.54
CA LEU A 404 28.38 26.36 -1.41
C LEU A 404 28.02 26.71 0.04
N TYR A 405 27.25 25.85 0.70
CA TYR A 405 26.92 26.04 2.11
C TYR A 405 28.18 26.05 3.01
N LEU A 406 29.09 25.10 2.81
CA LEU A 406 30.34 25.03 3.59
C LEU A 406 31.25 26.24 3.34
N GLN A 407 31.33 26.75 2.10
CA GLN A 407 32.14 27.93 1.77
C GLN A 407 31.61 29.20 2.45
N ASN A 408 30.31 29.44 2.38
CA ASN A 408 29.71 30.68 2.87
C ASN A 408 29.52 30.70 4.39
N PHE A 409 29.24 29.55 4.99
CA PHE A 409 29.12 29.42 6.45
C PHE A 409 30.41 28.91 7.10
N ARG A 410 31.53 28.88 6.36
CA ARG A 410 32.82 28.36 6.86
C ARG A 410 33.24 28.99 8.16
N ASN A 411 33.02 30.30 8.36
CA ASN A 411 33.43 31.01 9.56
C ASN A 411 32.35 31.04 10.65
N ARG A 412 31.09 30.76 10.30
CA ARG A 412 29.91 30.80 11.19
C ARG A 412 29.58 29.43 11.82
N LEU A 413 29.92 28.33 11.14
CA LEU A 413 29.68 26.99 11.68
C LEU A 413 30.59 26.70 12.88
N LYS A 414 30.11 26.08 13.95
CA LYS A 414 30.97 25.55 15.02
C LYS A 414 31.86 24.41 14.48
N GLY A 415 33.06 24.23 15.05
CA GLY A 415 34.08 23.28 14.55
C GLY A 415 33.57 21.85 14.33
N ARG A 416 32.72 21.33 15.24
CA ARG A 416 32.13 19.98 15.15
C ARG A 416 31.16 19.82 13.97
N ASN A 417 30.29 20.80 13.74
CA ASN A 417 29.35 20.80 12.61
C ASN A 417 30.10 20.86 11.27
N ARG A 418 31.21 21.59 11.20
CA ARG A 418 32.10 21.59 10.01
C ARG A 418 32.65 20.19 9.72
N VAL A 419 33.05 19.44 10.75
CA VAL A 419 33.57 18.08 10.60
C VAL A 419 32.51 17.14 10.04
N TYR A 420 31.28 17.16 10.56
CA TYR A 420 30.20 16.31 10.05
C TYR A 420 29.79 16.66 8.61
N VAL A 421 29.69 17.94 8.28
CA VAL A 421 29.38 18.38 6.90
C VAL A 421 30.52 17.98 5.95
N ALA A 422 31.78 18.10 6.37
CA ALA A 422 32.94 17.66 5.58
C ALA A 422 33.01 16.13 5.43
N GLN A 423 32.61 15.36 6.45
CA GLN A 423 32.45 13.90 6.38
C GLN A 423 31.37 13.51 5.36
N LEU A 424 30.20 14.16 5.41
CA LEU A 424 29.14 13.94 4.43
C LEU A 424 29.60 14.23 3.00
N VAL A 425 30.28 15.35 2.80
CA VAL A 425 30.87 15.73 1.51
C VAL A 425 31.84 14.65 1.01
N ARG A 426 32.73 14.14 1.86
CA ARG A 426 33.67 13.06 1.48
C ARG A 426 32.95 11.77 1.11
N LEU A 427 31.90 11.42 1.85
CA LEU A 427 31.08 10.25 1.57
C LEU A 427 30.36 10.36 0.22
N ILE A 428 29.76 11.52 -0.07
CA ILE A 428 29.13 11.78 -1.39
C ILE A 428 30.17 11.75 -2.51
N ASP A 429 31.35 12.33 -2.31
CA ASP A 429 32.45 12.29 -3.28
C ASP A 429 32.91 10.85 -3.56
N SER A 430 32.95 9.97 -2.55
CA SER A 430 33.29 8.55 -2.70
C SER A 430 32.26 7.80 -3.53
N VAL A 431 30.97 7.95 -3.20
CA VAL A 431 29.87 7.31 -3.93
C VAL A 431 29.79 7.83 -5.37
N SER A 432 29.90 9.14 -5.57
CA SER A 432 29.91 9.76 -6.90
C SER A 432 31.12 9.31 -7.73
N GLY A 433 32.31 9.23 -7.11
CA GLY A 433 33.53 8.76 -7.76
C GLY A 433 33.44 7.29 -8.20
N CYS A 434 32.82 6.43 -7.39
CA CYS A 434 32.57 5.03 -7.75
C CYS A 434 31.72 4.92 -9.04
N LEU A 435 30.68 5.77 -9.15
CA LEU A 435 29.85 5.84 -10.36
C LEU A 435 30.64 6.36 -11.57
N GLU A 436 31.47 7.39 -11.40
CA GLU A 436 32.31 7.94 -12.49
C GLU A 436 33.35 6.94 -13.03
N ILE A 437 33.98 6.16 -12.14
CA ILE A 437 34.92 5.10 -12.53
C ILE A 437 34.19 4.03 -13.35
N ARG A 438 32.97 3.66 -12.97
CA ARG A 438 32.16 2.69 -13.75
C ARG A 438 31.61 3.25 -15.06
N MET A 439 31.48 4.58 -15.19
CA MET A 439 31.13 5.20 -16.47
C MET A 439 32.30 5.21 -17.46
N THR A 440 33.53 5.31 -16.97
CA THR A 440 34.74 5.46 -17.79
C THR A 440 35.55 4.16 -17.95
N GLY A 441 35.32 3.17 -17.09
CA GLY A 441 36.03 1.88 -17.09
C GLY A 441 35.52 0.85 -18.10
N LYS A 442 36.37 -0.15 -18.42
CA LYS A 442 36.05 -1.32 -19.27
C LYS A 442 35.17 -2.38 -18.58
N GLN A 443 34.85 -2.23 -17.29
CA GLN A 443 33.93 -3.13 -16.58
C GLN A 443 32.49 -2.89 -17.04
N SER A 444 31.64 -3.92 -16.95
CA SER A 444 30.22 -3.79 -17.26
C SER A 444 29.60 -2.65 -16.45
N SER A 445 29.04 -1.65 -17.14
CA SER A 445 28.48 -0.44 -16.51
C SER A 445 27.28 -0.71 -15.60
N GLU A 446 26.66 -1.88 -15.75
CA GLU A 446 25.52 -2.34 -14.96
C GLU A 446 25.89 -3.59 -14.16
N GLY A 447 25.39 -3.68 -12.93
CA GLY A 447 25.63 -4.85 -12.07
C GLY A 447 25.65 -4.54 -10.58
N ILE A 448 25.90 -5.60 -9.79
CA ILE A 448 25.95 -5.53 -8.32
C ILE A 448 27.14 -4.67 -7.87
N VAL A 449 26.94 -3.90 -6.81
CA VAL A 449 27.94 -3.09 -6.14
C VAL A 449 28.07 -3.56 -4.71
N ASP A 450 29.30 -3.79 -4.27
CA ASP A 450 29.59 -4.06 -2.87
C ASP A 450 29.79 -2.75 -2.10
N VAL A 451 29.33 -2.71 -0.84
CA VAL A 451 29.45 -1.55 0.04
C VAL A 451 30.92 -1.18 0.25
N GLY A 452 31.80 -2.17 0.33
CA GLY A 452 33.24 -1.95 0.41
C GLY A 452 33.78 -1.07 -0.72
N HIS A 453 33.27 -1.22 -1.94
CA HIS A 453 33.68 -0.39 -3.08
C HIS A 453 33.05 1.02 -3.07
N LEU A 454 31.86 1.18 -2.49
CA LEU A 454 31.22 2.50 -2.33
C LEU A 454 31.93 3.35 -1.27
N MET A 455 32.49 2.69 -0.26
CA MET A 455 33.21 3.28 0.87
C MET A 455 34.73 3.29 0.67
N ALA A 456 35.22 2.81 -0.48
CA ALA A 456 36.64 2.77 -0.79
C ALA A 456 37.18 4.16 -1.16
N GLY A 457 37.97 4.75 -0.26
CA GLY A 457 38.77 5.94 -0.54
C GLY A 457 38.57 7.10 0.44
N LYS A 458 39.56 7.99 0.51
CA LYS A 458 39.53 9.25 1.30
C LYS A 458 39.18 9.10 2.80
N GLY A 459 39.41 7.93 3.39
CA GLY A 459 39.12 7.63 4.80
C GLY A 459 37.62 7.62 5.13
N VAL A 460 36.78 7.28 4.15
CA VAL A 460 35.31 7.22 4.29
C VAL A 460 34.87 5.97 5.08
N ASP A 461 35.64 4.90 5.00
CA ASP A 461 35.56 3.68 5.80
C ASP A 461 35.65 3.94 7.32
N GLN A 462 36.37 4.99 7.72
CA GLN A 462 36.53 5.38 9.14
C GLN A 462 35.37 6.25 9.66
N ILE A 463 34.42 6.65 8.80
CA ILE A 463 33.29 7.48 9.19
C ILE A 463 32.25 6.61 9.89
N ASN A 464 31.93 6.94 11.13
CA ASN A 464 30.80 6.32 11.82
C ASN A 464 29.47 6.80 11.21
N LEU A 465 28.91 5.98 10.32
CA LEU A 465 27.66 6.28 9.60
C LEU A 465 26.48 6.49 10.54
N TYR A 466 26.36 5.73 11.64
CA TYR A 466 25.28 5.92 12.62
C TYR A 466 25.31 7.31 13.26
N LYS A 467 26.49 7.76 13.70
CA LYS A 467 26.67 9.12 14.24
C LYS A 467 26.38 10.20 13.20
N LEU A 468 26.82 9.99 11.96
CA LEU A 468 26.56 10.93 10.86
C LEU A 468 25.06 11.01 10.53
N MET A 469 24.37 9.87 10.45
CA MET A 469 22.93 9.84 10.16
C MET A 469 22.11 10.50 11.26
N ARG A 470 22.44 10.23 12.54
CA ARG A 470 21.83 10.91 13.69
C ARG A 470 22.04 12.42 13.63
N TYR A 471 23.26 12.86 13.34
CA TYR A 471 23.54 14.29 13.12
C TYR A 471 22.68 14.88 12.00
N LEU A 472 22.54 14.21 10.85
CA LEU A 472 21.73 14.73 9.73
C LEU A 472 20.24 14.85 10.09
N GLN A 473 19.72 13.90 10.85
CA GLN A 473 18.34 13.93 11.34
C GLN A 473 18.11 15.06 12.36
N GLU A 474 19.00 15.22 13.35
CA GLU A 474 18.85 16.21 14.42
C GLU A 474 19.13 17.64 13.94
N SER A 475 20.19 17.83 13.14
CA SER A 475 20.62 19.14 12.63
C SER A 475 19.66 19.74 11.59
N LYS A 476 18.82 18.90 10.97
CA LYS A 476 17.95 19.26 9.83
C LYS A 476 18.75 19.92 8.70
N LEU A 477 20.02 19.50 8.51
CA LEU A 477 20.95 20.08 7.54
C LEU A 477 20.35 20.17 6.13
N ALA A 478 19.64 19.13 5.70
CA ALA A 478 19.01 19.07 4.39
C ALA A 478 18.14 20.29 4.08
N ARG A 479 17.29 20.68 5.04
CA ARG A 479 16.39 21.85 4.90
C ARG A 479 17.15 23.16 4.86
N LYS A 480 18.20 23.30 5.69
CA LYS A 480 18.99 24.55 5.79
C LYS A 480 19.82 24.79 4.53
N VAL A 481 20.43 23.74 3.99
CA VAL A 481 21.21 23.79 2.75
C VAL A 481 20.31 24.14 1.57
N GLU A 482 19.15 23.49 1.46
CA GLU A 482 18.23 23.75 0.36
C GLU A 482 17.64 25.17 0.43
N GLY A 483 17.13 25.58 1.60
CA GLY A 483 16.59 26.94 1.77
C GLY A 483 17.61 27.99 1.35
N TYR A 484 18.88 27.84 1.74
CA TYR A 484 19.94 28.72 1.30
C TYR A 484 20.15 28.69 -0.23
N THR A 485 20.17 27.51 -0.85
CA THR A 485 20.38 27.40 -2.30
C THR A 485 19.24 28.03 -3.11
N THR A 486 18.00 27.91 -2.65
CA THR A 486 16.84 28.57 -3.26
C THR A 486 16.95 30.09 -3.12
N HIS A 487 17.31 30.60 -1.94
CA HIS A 487 17.56 32.04 -1.75
C HIS A 487 18.70 32.57 -2.63
N ALA A 488 19.80 31.84 -2.75
CA ALA A 488 20.92 32.21 -3.62
C ALA A 488 20.51 32.25 -5.11
N GLN A 489 19.72 31.27 -5.57
CA GLN A 489 19.17 31.23 -6.94
C GLN A 489 18.14 32.33 -7.21
N GLU A 490 17.32 32.68 -6.22
CA GLU A 490 16.37 33.81 -6.30
C GLU A 490 17.09 35.17 -6.36
N GLN A 491 18.25 35.30 -5.71
CA GLN A 491 19.10 36.49 -5.81
C GLN A 491 19.80 36.58 -7.17
N GLU A 492 20.28 35.47 -7.73
CA GLU A 492 20.90 35.44 -9.07
C GLU A 492 19.89 35.65 -10.21
N SER A 493 18.66 35.15 -10.09
CA SER A 493 17.59 35.33 -11.10
C SER A 493 16.96 36.74 -11.09
N LYS A 494 17.12 37.51 -10.01
CA LYS A 494 16.82 38.95 -10.02
C LYS A 494 17.88 39.77 -10.80
N ALA A 495 19.05 39.20 -11.10
CA ALA A 495 20.14 39.86 -11.82
C ALA A 495 20.24 39.51 -13.32
N LYS A 496 19.49 38.50 -13.82
CA LYS A 496 19.42 38.16 -15.24
C LYS A 496 17.97 38.05 -15.71
N SER A 497 17.66 38.71 -16.82
CA SER A 497 16.31 38.89 -17.38
C SER A 497 15.50 37.60 -17.48
N LYS A 498 14.23 37.69 -17.03
CA LYS A 498 13.16 36.70 -17.20
C LYS A 498 13.03 36.21 -18.66
N LYS A 499 13.57 35.04 -18.96
CA LYS A 499 13.09 34.08 -19.96
C LYS A 499 13.91 32.80 -19.74
N GLU A 500 13.23 31.67 -19.60
CA GLU A 500 13.78 30.31 -19.36
C GLU A 500 13.94 29.82 -17.90
N ALA A 501 13.06 30.24 -16.97
CA ALA A 501 12.94 29.61 -15.65
C ALA A 501 11.64 28.78 -15.53
N GLU A 502 11.41 27.88 -16.49
CA GLU A 502 10.37 26.83 -16.38
C GLU A 502 10.98 25.49 -16.80
N ALA A 503 11.90 24.95 -15.99
CA ALA A 503 12.26 23.54 -16.04
C ALA A 503 12.91 23.09 -14.72
N HIS A 504 12.33 22.03 -14.13
CA HIS A 504 12.86 21.22 -13.04
C HIS A 504 12.94 21.83 -11.63
N VAL A 505 11.77 22.02 -11.00
CA VAL A 505 11.67 21.92 -9.53
C VAL A 505 11.61 20.43 -9.17
N SER A 506 12.73 19.87 -8.69
CA SER A 506 12.73 18.52 -8.12
C SER A 506 11.81 18.47 -6.90
N THR A 507 10.93 17.47 -6.86
CA THR A 507 9.80 17.35 -5.92
C THR A 507 10.20 16.88 -4.52
N MET A 508 11.46 16.51 -4.27
CA MET A 508 12.05 16.32 -2.94
C MET A 508 13.41 17.02 -2.88
N PRO A 509 13.81 17.54 -1.70
CA PRO A 509 15.14 18.07 -1.51
C PRO A 509 16.17 17.01 -1.82
N VAL A 510 17.10 17.31 -2.71
CA VAL A 510 18.07 16.34 -3.20
C VAL A 510 18.89 15.77 -2.05
N LEU A 511 19.20 16.58 -1.05
CA LEU A 511 19.91 16.14 0.15
C LEU A 511 19.07 15.23 1.07
N ASN A 512 17.75 15.40 1.18
CA ASN A 512 16.89 14.44 1.92
C ASN A 512 16.85 13.07 1.24
N HIS A 513 16.80 13.07 -0.10
CA HIS A 513 16.82 11.85 -0.89
C HIS A 513 18.16 11.12 -0.77
N VAL A 514 19.28 11.85 -0.89
CA VAL A 514 20.63 11.32 -0.66
C VAL A 514 20.80 10.84 0.78
N GLN A 515 20.31 11.58 1.78
CA GLN A 515 20.36 11.15 3.19
C GLN A 515 19.63 9.82 3.40
N SER A 516 18.43 9.67 2.83
CA SER A 516 17.66 8.42 2.90
C SER A 516 18.43 7.26 2.24
N PHE A 517 19.15 7.54 1.15
CA PHE A 517 20.02 6.55 0.52
C PHE A 517 21.21 6.19 1.40
N LEU A 518 21.87 7.16 2.03
CA LEU A 518 23.01 6.91 2.92
C LEU A 518 22.61 6.10 4.16
N GLN A 519 21.37 6.21 4.63
CA GLN A 519 20.85 5.34 5.70
C GLN A 519 20.86 3.87 5.27
N THR A 520 20.58 3.56 4.00
CA THR A 520 20.60 2.15 3.52
C THR A 520 22.00 1.53 3.51
N LEU A 521 23.07 2.34 3.56
CA LEU A 521 24.44 1.82 3.73
C LEU A 521 24.66 1.18 5.12
N THR A 522 23.78 1.45 6.08
CA THR A 522 23.81 0.84 7.42
C THR A 522 23.05 -0.48 7.50
N ASN A 523 22.28 -0.83 6.45
CA ASN A 523 21.51 -2.06 6.44
C ASN A 523 22.45 -3.27 6.28
N PRO A 524 22.19 -4.40 6.97
CA PRO A 524 22.95 -5.63 6.80
C PRO A 524 23.01 -6.09 5.34
N ALA A 525 24.17 -6.57 4.92
CA ALA A 525 24.32 -7.17 3.59
C ALA A 525 23.46 -8.43 3.41
N SER A 526 23.01 -9.09 4.48
CA SER A 526 22.05 -10.19 4.38
C SER A 526 20.67 -9.74 3.88
N GLU A 527 20.29 -8.48 4.12
CA GLU A 527 18.94 -7.97 3.88
C GLU A 527 18.78 -7.29 2.52
N GLY A 528 19.85 -6.72 1.95
CA GLY A 528 19.77 -6.00 0.68
C GLY A 528 21.07 -5.95 -0.13
N ARG A 529 20.95 -5.45 -1.36
CA ARG A 529 22.06 -5.32 -2.33
C ARG A 529 22.00 -3.98 -3.05
N PHE A 530 23.17 -3.50 -3.48
CA PHE A 530 23.29 -2.30 -4.31
C PHE A 530 23.49 -2.68 -5.78
N PHE A 531 22.90 -1.89 -6.68
CA PHE A 531 22.92 -2.09 -8.12
C PHE A 531 23.22 -0.79 -8.83
N CYS A 532 24.07 -0.86 -9.86
CA CYS A 532 24.21 0.22 -10.83
C CYS A 532 23.32 -0.08 -12.05
N GLU A 533 22.46 0.88 -12.40
CA GLU A 533 21.57 0.83 -13.56
C GLU A 533 21.77 2.12 -14.39
N LYS A 534 21.80 2.02 -15.72
CA LYS A 534 21.77 3.20 -16.59
C LYS A 534 20.32 3.59 -16.88
N ASP A 535 20.02 4.87 -16.73
CA ASP A 535 18.73 5.44 -17.12
C ASP A 535 18.62 5.58 -18.65
N GLU A 536 17.41 5.81 -19.17
CA GLU A 536 17.12 6.04 -20.60
C GLU A 536 17.95 7.21 -21.19
N LYS A 537 18.39 8.14 -20.34
CA LYS A 537 19.28 9.27 -20.68
C LYS A 537 20.78 8.95 -20.60
N ASN A 538 21.14 7.68 -20.39
CA ASN A 538 22.51 7.20 -20.17
C ASN A 538 23.18 7.79 -18.90
N ASP A 539 22.38 8.31 -17.96
CA ASP A 539 22.86 8.70 -16.63
C ASP A 539 22.96 7.46 -15.74
N LEU A 540 24.03 7.36 -14.93
CA LEU A 540 24.23 6.20 -14.06
C LEU A 540 23.51 6.43 -12.74
N SER A 541 22.72 5.44 -12.34
CA SER A 541 21.99 5.45 -11.07
C SER A 541 22.46 4.31 -10.17
N LEU A 542 22.46 4.58 -8.86
CA LEU A 542 22.75 3.62 -7.81
C LEU A 542 21.47 3.31 -7.06
N LYS A 543 21.09 2.04 -7.04
CA LYS A 543 19.86 1.55 -6.45
C LYS A 543 20.18 0.57 -5.33
N TYR A 544 19.66 0.84 -4.13
CA TYR A 544 19.56 -0.15 -3.07
C TYR A 544 18.24 -0.90 -3.21
N MET A 545 18.30 -2.23 -3.20
CA MET A 545 17.12 -3.09 -3.17
C MET A 545 17.13 -3.97 -1.92
N LEU A 546 16.05 -3.91 -1.17
CA LEU A 546 15.77 -4.85 -0.08
C LEU A 546 15.36 -6.20 -0.68
N LEU A 547 16.11 -7.25 -0.34
CA LEU A 547 15.88 -8.62 -0.79
C LEU A 547 14.98 -9.41 0.17
N ASP A 548 15.11 -9.18 1.47
CA ASP A 548 14.33 -9.86 2.51
C ASP A 548 13.40 -8.89 3.26
N PRO A 549 12.07 -8.97 3.09
CA PRO A 549 11.11 -8.14 3.80
C PRO A 549 10.82 -8.59 5.24
N THR A 550 11.33 -9.75 5.67
CA THR A 550 10.95 -10.41 6.93
C THR A 550 11.14 -9.50 8.14
N GLN A 551 12.31 -8.88 8.30
CA GLN A 551 12.64 -8.08 9.49
C GLN A 551 11.73 -6.84 9.63
N HIS A 552 11.42 -6.17 8.52
CA HIS A 552 10.56 -4.99 8.53
C HIS A 552 9.10 -5.33 8.85
N PHE A 553 8.64 -6.54 8.54
CA PHE A 553 7.29 -6.99 8.85
C PHE A 553 7.18 -7.68 10.21
N LYS A 554 8.29 -8.18 10.75
CA LYS A 554 8.34 -8.95 12.00
C LYS A 554 7.73 -8.21 13.20
N GLU A 555 8.07 -6.94 13.39
CA GLU A 555 7.54 -6.13 14.50
C GLU A 555 6.00 -6.06 14.47
N ILE A 556 5.41 -5.94 13.27
CA ILE A 556 3.95 -5.89 13.09
C ILE A 556 3.30 -7.21 13.54
N VAL A 557 3.96 -8.34 13.26
CA VAL A 557 3.45 -9.68 13.57
C VAL A 557 3.64 -10.05 15.03
N GLU A 558 4.72 -9.60 15.66
CA GLU A 558 5.01 -9.87 17.08
C GLU A 558 4.15 -9.00 18.00
N ASP A 559 3.91 -7.73 17.66
CA ASP A 559 3.11 -6.83 18.49
C ASP A 559 1.59 -7.09 18.35
N ALA A 560 1.11 -7.39 17.14
CA ALA A 560 -0.32 -7.56 16.90
C ALA A 560 -0.88 -8.81 17.59
N ARG A 561 -2.13 -8.69 18.08
CA ARG A 561 -2.91 -9.85 18.55
C ARG A 561 -3.09 -10.86 17.43
N ALA A 562 -3.56 -10.40 16.27
CA ALA A 562 -3.82 -11.23 15.10
C ALA A 562 -3.52 -10.41 13.83
N VAL A 563 -2.99 -11.09 12.81
CA VAL A 563 -2.69 -10.50 11.50
C VAL A 563 -3.42 -11.26 10.42
N ILE A 564 -4.33 -10.59 9.71
CA ILE A 564 -5.10 -11.18 8.62
C ILE A 564 -4.61 -10.59 7.30
N LEU A 565 -3.97 -11.42 6.47
CA LEU A 565 -3.62 -11.10 5.10
C LEU A 565 -4.72 -11.61 4.18
N ALA A 566 -5.40 -10.70 3.49
CA ALA A 566 -6.45 -11.04 2.53
C ALA A 566 -6.04 -10.58 1.11
N GLY A 567 -6.25 -11.43 0.11
CA GLY A 567 -5.98 -11.05 -1.29
C GLY A 567 -6.78 -11.85 -2.30
N GLY A 568 -6.95 -11.28 -3.50
CA GLY A 568 -7.72 -11.92 -4.58
C GLY A 568 -6.99 -13.05 -5.32
N THR A 569 -5.66 -13.01 -5.30
CA THR A 569 -4.79 -13.85 -6.14
C THR A 569 -3.49 -14.16 -5.41
N MET A 570 -3.62 -14.60 -4.16
CA MET A 570 -2.47 -14.84 -3.29
C MET A 570 -1.72 -16.14 -3.69
N SER A 571 -2.37 -17.07 -4.40
CA SER A 571 -1.79 -18.37 -4.77
C SER A 571 -1.75 -18.60 -6.29
N PRO A 572 -0.65 -19.19 -6.76
CA PRO A 572 -0.69 -20.33 -7.66
C PRO A 572 -0.62 -21.63 -6.85
N VAL A 573 -1.66 -22.45 -6.91
CA VAL A 573 -1.76 -23.71 -6.15
C VAL A 573 -0.69 -24.70 -6.65
N ILE A 574 0.08 -25.31 -5.77
CA ILE A 574 0.95 -26.43 -6.17
C ILE A 574 0.37 -27.70 -5.56
N PHE A 575 -0.11 -28.58 -6.44
CA PHE A 575 -0.24 -30.00 -6.12
C PHE A 575 0.96 -30.70 -6.76
N SER A 576 1.93 -31.14 -5.96
CA SER A 576 2.93 -32.09 -6.43
C SER A 576 2.33 -33.49 -6.38
N TYR A 577 2.64 -34.35 -7.36
CA TYR A 577 2.25 -35.77 -7.34
C TYR A 577 2.85 -36.53 -6.13
N LEU A 578 3.91 -36.00 -5.51
CA LEU A 578 4.50 -36.54 -4.28
C LEU A 578 3.65 -36.24 -3.03
N ASP A 579 2.79 -35.21 -3.05
CA ASP A 579 1.93 -34.84 -1.91
C ASP A 579 0.79 -35.84 -1.68
N LEU A 580 0.54 -36.74 -2.63
CA LEU A 580 -0.43 -37.83 -2.51
C LEU A 580 0.13 -39.05 -1.74
N LEU A 581 1.45 -39.16 -1.57
CA LEU A 581 2.11 -40.34 -1.00
C LEU A 581 2.59 -40.17 0.44
N PHE A 582 2.73 -38.94 0.93
CA PHE A 582 3.15 -38.66 2.31
C PHE A 582 2.05 -37.96 3.10
N GLU A 583 1.35 -38.75 3.92
CA GLU A 583 0.24 -38.32 4.78
C GLU A 583 0.63 -37.25 5.82
N TYR A 584 1.94 -36.99 6.01
CA TYR A 584 2.46 -35.96 6.92
C TYR A 584 2.77 -34.60 6.28
N SER A 585 2.83 -34.50 4.93
CA SER A 585 3.10 -33.24 4.21
C SER A 585 1.82 -32.55 3.70
N LEU A 586 0.66 -32.98 4.20
CA LEU A 586 -0.68 -32.56 3.76
C LEU A 586 -1.13 -31.16 4.21
N LYS A 587 -0.30 -30.34 4.87
CA LYS A 587 -0.78 -29.11 5.52
C LYS A 587 -0.57 -27.78 4.78
N PHE A 588 0.33 -27.66 3.78
CA PHE A 588 0.67 -26.32 3.23
C PHE A 588 0.96 -26.22 1.71
N PRO A 589 0.08 -26.66 0.79
CA PRO A 589 0.29 -26.46 -0.66
C PRO A 589 -0.15 -25.08 -1.20
N GLN A 590 -0.62 -24.16 -0.34
CA GLN A 590 -1.13 -22.84 -0.73
C GLN A 590 -0.32 -21.73 -0.03
N MET A 591 0.01 -20.65 -0.74
CA MET A 591 0.66 -19.44 -0.18
C MET A 591 2.10 -19.62 0.33
N ASP A 592 2.81 -20.65 -0.15
CA ASP A 592 4.12 -21.05 0.34
C ASP A 592 5.16 -19.90 0.33
N ASP A 593 5.11 -19.01 -0.67
CA ASP A 593 5.98 -17.83 -0.71
C ASP A 593 5.85 -16.94 0.54
N TYR A 594 4.64 -16.72 1.07
CA TYR A 594 4.44 -15.89 2.26
C TYR A 594 4.95 -16.62 3.51
N ILE A 595 4.67 -17.91 3.62
CA ILE A 595 5.11 -18.72 4.76
C ILE A 595 6.64 -18.78 4.78
N ARG A 596 7.28 -19.01 3.62
CA ARG A 596 8.74 -19.16 3.50
C ARG A 596 9.53 -17.87 3.52
N HIS A 597 8.97 -16.76 3.04
CA HIS A 597 9.70 -15.49 2.85
C HIS A 597 9.21 -14.33 3.71
N LEU A 598 8.12 -14.50 4.45
CA LEU A 598 7.61 -13.48 5.37
C LEU A 598 7.42 -14.01 6.80
N PHE A 599 7.07 -15.29 6.94
CA PHE A 599 6.75 -15.92 8.23
C PHE A 599 7.65 -17.11 8.60
N ALA A 600 8.85 -17.20 8.03
CA ALA A 600 9.74 -18.35 8.23
C ALA A 600 10.16 -18.56 9.70
N TYR A 601 10.11 -17.50 10.51
CA TYR A 601 10.44 -17.52 11.94
C TYR A 601 9.24 -17.85 12.84
N VAL A 602 8.03 -17.94 12.28
CA VAL A 602 6.79 -18.13 13.03
C VAL A 602 6.48 -19.63 13.15
N ASP A 603 6.01 -20.05 14.32
CA ASP A 603 5.50 -21.41 14.53
C ASP A 603 4.32 -21.70 13.56
N PRO A 604 4.37 -22.80 12.78
CA PRO A 604 3.27 -23.23 11.92
C PRO A 604 1.91 -23.34 12.62
N ALA A 605 1.87 -23.58 13.94
CA ALA A 605 0.62 -23.63 14.72
C ALA A 605 -0.09 -22.27 14.78
N ARG A 606 0.65 -21.15 14.67
CA ARG A 606 0.11 -19.78 14.62
C ARG A 606 -0.37 -19.40 13.22
N LEU A 607 -0.02 -20.17 12.19
CA LEU A 607 -0.40 -19.90 10.80
C LEU A 607 -1.70 -20.63 10.42
N LYS A 608 -2.60 -19.92 9.76
CA LYS A 608 -3.83 -20.49 9.20
C LYS A 608 -4.00 -20.01 7.76
N THR A 609 -4.02 -20.94 6.80
CA THR A 609 -4.29 -20.64 5.39
C THR A 609 -5.73 -21.01 5.02
N PHE A 610 -6.36 -20.22 4.17
CA PHE A 610 -7.68 -20.53 3.60
C PHE A 610 -7.80 -19.94 2.20
N SER A 611 -8.44 -20.68 1.29
CA SER A 611 -8.71 -20.22 -0.07
C SER A 611 -10.16 -20.51 -0.41
N CYS A 612 -10.93 -19.46 -0.70
CA CYS A 612 -12.31 -19.57 -1.12
C CYS A 612 -12.39 -20.06 -2.57
N GLY A 613 -13.40 -20.89 -2.85
CA GLY A 613 -13.87 -21.11 -4.21
C GLY A 613 -14.38 -19.81 -4.86
N HIS A 614 -14.74 -19.89 -6.14
CA HIS A 614 -15.39 -18.78 -6.84
C HIS A 614 -16.91 -19.02 -6.88
N ILE A 615 -17.71 -17.95 -6.84
CA ILE A 615 -19.18 -18.01 -6.86
C ILE A 615 -19.73 -18.28 -8.27
N ILE A 616 -18.88 -18.30 -9.29
CA ILE A 616 -19.33 -18.37 -10.67
C ILE A 616 -19.70 -19.83 -11.00
N PRO A 617 -20.87 -20.07 -11.61
CA PRO A 617 -21.20 -21.39 -12.14
C PRO A 617 -20.17 -21.84 -13.18
N LYS A 618 -19.86 -23.14 -13.24
CA LYS A 618 -18.87 -23.68 -14.21
C LYS A 618 -19.28 -23.38 -15.65
N GLU A 619 -20.57 -23.26 -15.91
CA GLU A 619 -21.14 -22.99 -17.22
C GLU A 619 -20.94 -21.54 -17.67
N ASN A 620 -20.59 -20.63 -16.75
CA ASN A 620 -20.39 -19.21 -17.03
C ASN A 620 -18.92 -18.86 -17.33
N LEU A 621 -18.02 -19.83 -17.29
CA LEU A 621 -16.61 -19.63 -17.59
C LEU A 621 -16.10 -20.70 -18.54
N VAL A 622 -15.39 -20.28 -19.58
CA VAL A 622 -14.60 -21.18 -20.41
C VAL A 622 -13.15 -20.72 -20.44
N ALA A 623 -12.22 -21.60 -20.08
CA ALA A 623 -10.79 -21.32 -20.11
C ALA A 623 -10.09 -22.22 -21.15
N LEU A 624 -9.37 -21.62 -22.11
CA LEU A 624 -8.80 -22.32 -23.26
C LEU A 624 -7.30 -22.03 -23.41
N PRO A 625 -6.42 -22.99 -23.04
CA PRO A 625 -4.99 -22.93 -23.36
C PRO A 625 -4.73 -23.20 -24.85
N VAL A 626 -4.31 -22.16 -25.59
CA VAL A 626 -4.07 -22.21 -27.03
C VAL A 626 -2.57 -22.39 -27.30
N ALA A 627 -2.17 -23.62 -27.66
CA ALA A 627 -0.77 -23.93 -27.98
C ALA A 627 -0.40 -23.69 -29.45
N LYS A 628 -1.38 -23.71 -30.37
CA LYS A 628 -1.17 -23.48 -31.81
C LYS A 628 -2.20 -22.49 -32.34
N GLY A 629 -1.75 -21.51 -33.11
CA GLY A 629 -2.58 -20.52 -33.78
C GLY A 629 -3.15 -20.99 -35.12
N PRO A 630 -3.79 -20.07 -35.88
CA PRO A 630 -4.18 -20.31 -37.26
C PRO A 630 -3.00 -20.85 -38.09
N GLY A 631 -3.28 -21.79 -39.00
CA GLY A 631 -2.24 -22.42 -39.83
C GLY A 631 -1.34 -23.40 -39.09
N GLY A 632 -1.66 -23.78 -37.84
CA GLY A 632 -0.91 -24.79 -37.07
C GLY A 632 0.41 -24.28 -36.46
N ILE A 633 0.66 -22.96 -36.54
CA ILE A 633 1.87 -22.33 -36.00
C ILE A 633 1.86 -22.46 -34.46
N ALA A 634 2.92 -23.02 -33.90
CA ALA A 634 3.05 -23.16 -32.45
C ALA A 634 3.27 -21.79 -31.78
N PHE A 635 2.43 -21.48 -30.77
CA PHE A 635 2.57 -20.28 -29.95
C PHE A 635 3.59 -20.54 -28.83
N ASP A 636 4.82 -20.06 -29.06
CA ASP A 636 5.94 -20.12 -28.13
C ASP A 636 6.49 -18.68 -27.93
N PHE A 637 5.92 -17.96 -26.97
CA PHE A 637 6.28 -16.56 -26.71
C PHE A 637 7.54 -16.42 -25.82
N THR A 638 8.47 -17.37 -25.92
CA THR A 638 9.81 -17.22 -25.34
C THR A 638 10.60 -16.12 -26.05
N TYR A 639 11.57 -15.51 -25.35
CA TYR A 639 12.30 -14.34 -25.87
C TYR A 639 12.91 -14.57 -27.26
N ASP A 640 13.44 -15.77 -27.50
CA ASP A 640 14.12 -16.12 -28.76
C ASP A 640 13.15 -16.28 -29.95
N LYS A 641 11.89 -16.65 -29.68
CA LYS A 641 10.91 -17.02 -30.73
C LYS A 641 9.77 -16.01 -30.90
N ARG A 642 9.46 -15.21 -29.88
CA ARG A 642 8.33 -14.27 -29.86
C ARG A 642 8.37 -13.20 -30.96
N ASN A 643 9.57 -12.93 -31.50
CA ASN A 643 9.80 -11.91 -32.52
C ASN A 643 9.70 -12.45 -33.96
N SER A 644 9.36 -13.73 -34.13
CA SER A 644 9.13 -14.31 -35.46
C SER A 644 7.92 -13.66 -36.13
N SER A 645 8.08 -13.16 -37.36
CA SER A 645 6.99 -12.54 -38.13
C SER A 645 5.78 -13.49 -38.28
N ALA A 646 6.03 -14.77 -38.57
CA ALA A 646 4.97 -15.77 -38.70
C ALA A 646 4.14 -15.93 -37.40
N MET A 647 4.76 -15.80 -36.24
CA MET A 647 4.06 -15.87 -34.95
C MET A 647 3.23 -14.62 -34.70
N ILE A 648 3.75 -13.44 -35.01
CA ILE A 648 3.05 -12.16 -34.86
C ILE A 648 1.85 -12.08 -35.83
N GLU A 649 2.01 -12.56 -37.06
CA GLU A 649 0.92 -12.69 -38.04
C GLU A 649 -0.15 -13.69 -37.56
N ALA A 650 0.27 -14.86 -37.06
CA ALA A 650 -0.65 -15.86 -36.52
C ALA A 650 -1.43 -15.34 -35.29
N LEU A 651 -0.78 -14.55 -34.43
CA LEU A 651 -1.44 -13.87 -33.31
C LEU A 651 -2.49 -12.88 -33.81
N GLY A 652 -2.16 -12.07 -34.82
CA GLY A 652 -3.11 -11.14 -35.44
C GLY A 652 -4.33 -11.87 -36.03
N GLY A 653 -4.09 -12.92 -36.82
CA GLY A 653 -5.15 -13.75 -37.38
C GLY A 653 -6.02 -14.42 -36.32
N CYS A 654 -5.42 -14.85 -35.20
CA CYS A 654 -6.13 -15.35 -34.03
C CYS A 654 -7.07 -14.29 -33.46
N LEU A 655 -6.57 -13.08 -33.19
CA LEU A 655 -7.38 -11.98 -32.64
C LEU A 655 -8.50 -11.54 -33.58
N VAL A 656 -8.30 -11.55 -34.90
CA VAL A 656 -9.37 -11.26 -35.88
C VAL A 656 -10.50 -12.28 -35.75
N GLN A 657 -10.19 -13.57 -35.65
CA GLN A 657 -11.21 -14.61 -35.48
C GLN A 657 -11.93 -14.49 -34.14
N LEU A 658 -11.19 -14.21 -33.06
CA LEU A 658 -11.78 -14.01 -31.73
C LEU A 658 -12.69 -12.79 -31.68
N SER A 659 -12.29 -11.69 -32.32
CA SER A 659 -13.08 -10.45 -32.39
C SER A 659 -14.42 -10.65 -33.10
N ASN A 660 -14.54 -11.64 -33.99
CA ASN A 660 -15.82 -12.00 -34.63
C ASN A 660 -16.75 -12.83 -33.72
N ILE A 661 -16.20 -13.55 -32.75
CA ILE A 661 -16.95 -14.52 -31.92
C ILE A 661 -17.32 -13.90 -30.58
N VAL A 662 -16.39 -13.19 -29.96
CA VAL A 662 -16.56 -12.58 -28.64
C VAL A 662 -17.45 -11.33 -28.76
N PRO A 663 -18.62 -11.31 -28.10
CA PRO A 663 -19.47 -10.12 -28.07
C PRO A 663 -18.79 -8.99 -27.28
N ASP A 664 -19.21 -7.75 -27.54
CA ASP A 664 -18.85 -6.59 -26.72
C ASP A 664 -17.33 -6.37 -26.54
N GLY A 665 -16.84 -6.39 -25.32
CA GLY A 665 -15.44 -6.15 -24.96
C GLY A 665 -14.54 -7.38 -25.04
N LEU A 666 -13.44 -7.24 -25.79
CA LEU A 666 -12.31 -8.18 -25.83
C LEU A 666 -11.05 -7.48 -25.29
N VAL A 667 -10.48 -7.99 -24.20
CA VAL A 667 -9.28 -7.43 -23.55
C VAL A 667 -8.10 -8.35 -23.82
N VAL A 668 -7.01 -7.81 -24.37
CA VAL A 668 -5.79 -8.55 -24.71
C VAL A 668 -4.62 -8.02 -23.90
N PHE A 669 -4.05 -8.89 -23.07
CA PHE A 669 -2.92 -8.59 -22.22
C PHE A 669 -1.61 -9.07 -22.85
N PHE A 670 -0.68 -8.14 -23.05
CA PHE A 670 0.68 -8.39 -23.52
C PHE A 670 1.68 -8.42 -22.36
N PRO A 671 2.81 -9.14 -22.50
CA PRO A 671 3.80 -9.30 -21.43
C PRO A 671 4.64 -8.03 -21.18
N SER A 672 4.74 -7.11 -22.14
CA SER A 672 5.43 -5.82 -21.96
C SER A 672 4.99 -4.77 -22.98
N TYR A 673 5.14 -3.49 -22.64
CA TYR A 673 4.88 -2.38 -23.57
C TYR A 673 5.77 -2.45 -24.82
N ALA A 674 7.05 -2.81 -24.66
CA ALA A 674 7.98 -2.93 -25.80
C ALA A 674 7.52 -3.99 -26.81
N TYR A 675 7.02 -5.14 -26.32
CA TYR A 675 6.51 -6.18 -27.20
C TYR A 675 5.17 -5.76 -27.85
N LEU A 676 4.31 -5.08 -27.10
CA LEU A 676 3.06 -4.51 -27.62
C LEU A 676 3.35 -3.55 -28.80
N GLU A 677 4.29 -2.61 -28.64
CA GLU A 677 4.72 -1.68 -29.69
C GLU A 677 5.23 -2.41 -30.92
N GLN A 678 6.09 -3.42 -30.74
CA GLN A 678 6.64 -4.19 -31.85
C GLN A 678 5.54 -4.95 -32.62
N VAL A 679 4.60 -5.57 -31.91
CA VAL A 679 3.48 -6.32 -32.51
C VAL A 679 2.56 -5.37 -33.28
N VAL A 680 2.19 -4.23 -32.68
CA VAL A 680 1.33 -3.22 -33.32
C VAL A 680 2.00 -2.65 -34.56
N HIS A 681 3.29 -2.32 -34.47
CA HIS A 681 4.05 -1.82 -35.62
C HIS A 681 4.05 -2.82 -36.78
N HIS A 682 4.25 -4.11 -36.47
CA HIS A 682 4.19 -5.17 -37.47
C HIS A 682 2.78 -5.32 -38.09
N TRP A 683 1.72 -5.21 -37.31
CA TRP A 683 0.35 -5.30 -37.81
C TRP A 683 -0.08 -4.09 -38.67
N GLN A 684 0.52 -2.93 -38.46
CA GLN A 684 0.30 -1.72 -39.27
C GLN A 684 1.04 -1.79 -40.60
N MET A 685 2.13 -2.56 -40.69
CA MET A 685 2.82 -2.80 -41.95
C MET A 685 1.95 -3.64 -42.89
N LYS A 686 1.93 -3.28 -44.17
CA LYS A 686 1.26 -4.07 -45.21
C LYS A 686 2.15 -5.22 -45.65
N SER A 687 1.65 -6.44 -45.55
CA SER A 687 2.34 -7.61 -46.10
C SER A 687 2.33 -7.55 -47.63
N SER A 688 3.47 -7.85 -48.26
CA SER A 688 3.67 -7.81 -49.72
C SER A 688 2.58 -8.60 -50.45
N GLY A 689 1.77 -7.93 -51.28
CA GLY A 689 0.68 -8.54 -52.06
C GLY A 689 -0.72 -8.45 -51.45
N THR A 690 -0.90 -7.83 -50.28
CA THR A 690 -2.21 -7.67 -49.61
C THR A 690 -2.68 -6.22 -49.60
N VAL A 691 -3.97 -5.97 -49.90
CA VAL A 691 -4.53 -4.60 -49.97
C VAL A 691 -4.70 -3.98 -48.57
N LYS A 692 -5.04 -4.82 -47.57
CA LYS A 692 -5.32 -4.42 -46.18
C LYS A 692 -4.24 -4.93 -45.24
N SER A 693 -3.89 -4.13 -44.24
CA SER A 693 -3.02 -4.56 -43.16
C SER A 693 -3.78 -5.45 -42.16
N MET A 694 -3.04 -6.14 -41.28
CA MET A 694 -3.65 -6.90 -40.18
C MET A 694 -4.39 -5.95 -39.22
N TRP A 695 -3.84 -4.74 -39.02
CA TRP A 695 -4.48 -3.69 -38.23
C TRP A 695 -5.83 -3.26 -38.80
N ASP A 696 -5.92 -3.03 -40.10
CA ASP A 696 -7.19 -2.68 -40.77
C ASP A 696 -8.24 -3.80 -40.60
N SER A 697 -7.79 -5.05 -40.70
CA SER A 697 -8.65 -6.23 -40.53
C SER A 697 -9.22 -6.36 -39.11
N LEU A 698 -8.48 -5.91 -38.09
CA LEU A 698 -8.98 -5.83 -36.72
C LEU A 698 -9.95 -4.66 -36.53
N LEU A 699 -9.62 -3.50 -37.08
CA LEU A 699 -10.42 -2.27 -36.97
C LEU A 699 -11.79 -2.41 -37.64
N GLU A 700 -11.88 -3.20 -38.71
CA GLU A 700 -13.15 -3.58 -39.35
C GLU A 700 -14.06 -4.43 -38.45
N ARG A 701 -13.52 -5.07 -37.41
CA ARG A 701 -14.29 -5.91 -36.48
C ARG A 701 -14.66 -5.18 -35.20
N LYS A 702 -13.68 -4.51 -34.57
CA LYS A 702 -13.89 -3.75 -33.33
C LYS A 702 -12.96 -2.53 -33.29
N PRO A 703 -13.41 -1.40 -32.74
CA PRO A 703 -12.52 -0.26 -32.46
C PRO A 703 -11.41 -0.69 -31.49
N ILE A 704 -10.18 -0.27 -31.79
CA ILE A 704 -8.98 -0.67 -31.04
C ILE A 704 -8.59 0.44 -30.08
N PHE A 705 -8.45 0.09 -28.81
CA PHE A 705 -7.99 0.96 -27.73
C PHE A 705 -6.68 0.43 -27.18
N ARG A 706 -5.78 1.33 -26.82
CA ARG A 706 -4.41 0.95 -26.46
C ARG A 706 -3.94 1.68 -25.22
N GLU A 707 -3.39 0.90 -24.28
CA GLU A 707 -2.71 1.44 -23.12
C GLU A 707 -1.35 2.06 -23.50
N ALA A 708 -1.08 3.29 -23.04
CA ALA A 708 0.21 3.97 -23.15
C ALA A 708 0.96 3.97 -21.80
N LYS A 709 2.31 4.06 -21.84
CA LYS A 709 3.15 4.16 -20.63
C LYS A 709 2.80 5.45 -19.85
N ALA A 710 2.76 5.35 -18.52
CA ALA A 710 2.16 6.31 -17.58
C ALA A 710 2.61 7.79 -17.61
N ASN A 711 3.57 8.19 -18.46
CA ASN A 711 4.01 9.59 -18.59
C ASN A 711 3.12 10.44 -19.50
N THR A 712 2.06 9.85 -20.09
CA THR A 712 1.09 10.58 -20.92
C THR A 712 -0.22 10.73 -20.14
N THR A 713 -0.67 11.98 -19.97
CA THR A 713 -1.87 12.41 -19.23
C THR A 713 -3.22 11.87 -19.72
N GLY A 714 -3.26 10.90 -20.64
CA GLY A 714 -4.47 10.40 -21.30
C GLY A 714 -4.87 8.94 -20.99
N SER A 715 -4.29 8.30 -19.96
CA SER A 715 -4.62 6.89 -19.66
C SER A 715 -6.05 6.66 -19.13
N ASP A 716 -6.61 7.64 -18.40
CA ASP A 716 -8.01 7.55 -17.93
C ASP A 716 -9.00 7.79 -19.10
N ASP A 717 -8.63 8.63 -20.06
CA ASP A 717 -9.45 8.89 -21.27
C ASP A 717 -9.67 7.62 -22.11
N VAL A 718 -8.66 6.74 -22.22
CA VAL A 718 -8.75 5.51 -23.03
C VAL A 718 -9.78 4.53 -22.47
N LEU A 719 -9.87 4.38 -21.14
CA LEU A 719 -10.87 3.48 -20.54
C LEU A 719 -12.28 4.02 -20.74
N ASP A 720 -12.46 5.33 -20.59
CA ASP A 720 -13.75 5.98 -20.76
C ASP A 720 -14.22 5.92 -22.23
N GLU A 721 -13.30 6.06 -23.18
CA GLU A 721 -13.57 5.85 -24.61
C GLU A 721 -13.94 4.39 -24.91
N TYR A 722 -13.18 3.42 -24.37
CA TYR A 722 -13.47 2.00 -24.52
C TYR A 722 -14.85 1.64 -23.97
N SER A 723 -15.16 2.10 -22.75
CA SER A 723 -16.42 1.83 -22.07
C SER A 723 -17.61 2.41 -22.84
N ARG A 724 -17.46 3.62 -23.40
CA ARG A 724 -18.47 4.23 -24.29
C ARG A 724 -18.67 3.45 -25.58
N ALA A 725 -17.59 2.97 -26.21
CA ALA A 725 -17.69 2.18 -27.45
C ALA A 725 -18.43 0.86 -27.23
N VAL A 726 -18.13 0.18 -26.11
CA VAL A 726 -18.83 -1.04 -25.69
C VAL A 726 -20.30 -0.74 -25.38
N ALA A 727 -20.59 0.31 -24.61
CA ALA A 727 -21.96 0.70 -24.27
C ALA A 727 -22.82 1.05 -25.50
N ASN A 728 -22.21 1.63 -26.54
CA ASN A 728 -22.88 1.94 -27.81
C ASN A 728 -23.09 0.73 -28.72
N GLY A 729 -22.71 -0.49 -28.29
CA GLY A 729 -22.90 -1.72 -29.05
C GLY A 729 -21.89 -1.94 -30.19
N HIS A 730 -20.90 -1.07 -30.35
CA HIS A 730 -19.80 -1.28 -31.31
C HIS A 730 -18.79 -2.35 -30.83
N GLY A 731 -18.85 -2.70 -29.54
CA GLY A 731 -17.83 -3.49 -28.87
C GLY A 731 -16.49 -2.75 -28.80
N GLY A 732 -15.44 -3.43 -28.36
CA GLY A 732 -14.10 -2.86 -28.32
C GLY A 732 -13.01 -3.90 -28.14
N LEU A 733 -11.86 -3.66 -28.76
CA LEU A 733 -10.63 -4.42 -28.56
C LEU A 733 -9.66 -3.58 -27.74
N LEU A 734 -9.42 -3.94 -26.49
CA LEU A 734 -8.49 -3.25 -25.61
C LEU A 734 -7.14 -3.98 -25.56
N LEU A 735 -6.08 -3.33 -26.01
CA LEU A 735 -4.71 -3.82 -25.92
C LEU A 735 -4.03 -3.22 -24.67
N SER A 736 -3.73 -4.06 -23.69
CA SER A 736 -3.17 -3.68 -22.40
C SER A 736 -1.94 -4.51 -22.06
N VAL A 737 -1.21 -4.11 -21.02
CA VAL A 737 0.01 -4.79 -20.57
C VAL A 737 -0.18 -5.36 -19.17
N ILE A 738 0.33 -6.58 -18.95
CA ILE A 738 0.33 -7.22 -17.64
C ILE A 738 1.27 -6.46 -16.70
N GLY A 739 0.78 -6.10 -15.50
CA GLY A 739 1.47 -5.20 -14.56
C GLY A 739 1.35 -3.71 -14.94
N GLY A 740 0.62 -3.38 -16.01
CA GLY A 740 0.24 -2.01 -16.36
C GLY A 740 -0.92 -1.49 -15.51
N LYS A 741 -1.21 -0.19 -15.62
CA LYS A 741 -2.27 0.50 -14.85
C LYS A 741 -3.63 -0.17 -15.08
N MET A 742 -3.92 -0.55 -16.32
CA MET A 742 -5.18 -1.20 -16.73
C MET A 742 -5.34 -2.61 -16.16
N SER A 743 -4.23 -3.31 -15.90
CA SER A 743 -4.20 -4.66 -15.33
C SER A 743 -4.12 -4.72 -13.81
N GLU A 744 -3.94 -3.59 -13.12
CA GLU A 744 -3.87 -3.50 -11.65
C GLU A 744 -5.05 -2.72 -11.03
N GLY A 745 -5.52 -1.66 -11.68
CA GLY A 745 -6.46 -0.70 -11.09
C GLY A 745 -7.91 -0.82 -11.54
N ILE A 746 -8.19 -1.54 -12.64
CA ILE A 746 -9.47 -1.45 -13.34
C ILE A 746 -10.24 -2.78 -13.30
N ASN A 747 -11.57 -2.68 -13.31
CA ASN A 747 -12.49 -3.80 -13.29
C ASN A 747 -13.22 -3.90 -14.65
N PHE A 748 -13.12 -5.06 -15.32
CA PHE A 748 -13.80 -5.30 -16.60
C PHE A 748 -15.08 -6.10 -16.34
N SER A 749 -16.10 -5.44 -15.78
CA SER A 749 -17.38 -6.09 -15.46
C SER A 749 -18.27 -6.25 -16.70
N ASP A 750 -19.00 -7.36 -16.75
CA ASP A 750 -20.07 -7.59 -17.73
C ASP A 750 -19.59 -7.44 -19.19
N ALA A 751 -20.22 -6.53 -19.95
CA ALA A 751 -19.94 -6.28 -21.36
C ALA A 751 -18.51 -5.78 -21.61
N LEU A 752 -17.86 -5.17 -20.61
CA LEU A 752 -16.50 -4.64 -20.71
C LEU A 752 -15.43 -5.73 -20.83
N GLY A 753 -15.74 -6.99 -20.52
CA GLY A 753 -14.74 -8.05 -20.37
C GLY A 753 -15.20 -9.45 -20.78
N ARG A 754 -16.07 -9.59 -21.80
CA ARG A 754 -16.61 -10.90 -22.22
C ARG A 754 -15.54 -11.87 -22.71
N GLY A 755 -14.44 -11.36 -23.27
CA GLY A 755 -13.27 -12.16 -23.58
C GLY A 755 -12.00 -11.55 -23.01
N VAL A 756 -11.18 -12.37 -22.36
CA VAL A 756 -9.82 -12.01 -21.95
C VAL A 756 -8.83 -12.92 -22.64
N VAL A 757 -7.82 -12.33 -23.26
CA VAL A 757 -6.72 -13.02 -23.94
C VAL A 757 -5.41 -12.66 -23.25
N VAL A 758 -4.65 -13.67 -22.83
CA VAL A 758 -3.31 -13.48 -22.27
C VAL A 758 -2.29 -13.96 -23.29
N VAL A 759 -1.47 -13.05 -23.80
CA VAL A 759 -0.43 -13.35 -24.78
C VAL A 759 0.87 -13.72 -24.06
N GLY A 760 1.30 -14.97 -24.20
CA GLY A 760 2.53 -15.46 -23.58
C GLY A 760 2.48 -15.49 -22.06
N LEU A 761 3.67 -15.55 -21.45
CA LEU A 761 3.90 -15.51 -20.01
C LEU A 761 4.80 -14.31 -19.68
N PRO A 762 4.38 -13.38 -18.79
CA PRO A 762 5.12 -12.18 -18.42
C PRO A 762 6.26 -12.52 -17.44
N PHE A 763 7.19 -13.36 -17.87
CA PHE A 763 8.34 -13.70 -17.06
C PHE A 763 9.21 -12.46 -16.82
N PRO A 764 9.57 -12.15 -15.57
CA PRO A 764 10.53 -11.10 -15.30
C PRO A 764 11.87 -11.40 -15.98
N ASN A 765 12.64 -10.37 -16.34
CA ASN A 765 13.93 -10.60 -16.98
C ASN A 765 14.90 -11.25 -15.99
N ILE A 766 15.16 -12.55 -16.13
CA ILE A 766 16.10 -13.32 -15.29
C ILE A 766 17.54 -12.82 -15.41
N GLN A 767 17.87 -12.13 -16.50
CA GLN A 767 19.21 -11.58 -16.70
C GLN A 767 19.43 -10.29 -15.92
N SER A 768 18.36 -9.64 -15.45
CA SER A 768 18.49 -8.40 -14.69
C SER A 768 19.16 -8.66 -13.35
N ALA A 769 20.07 -7.77 -12.97
CA ALA A 769 20.82 -7.90 -11.71
C ALA A 769 19.89 -7.99 -10.47
N PRO A 770 18.79 -7.22 -10.37
CA PRO A 770 17.84 -7.34 -9.26
C PRO A 770 17.24 -8.76 -9.13
N TRP A 771 16.83 -9.37 -10.24
CA TRP A 771 16.23 -10.70 -10.22
C TRP A 771 17.26 -11.79 -9.93
N LYS A 772 18.47 -11.71 -10.50
CA LYS A 772 19.55 -12.64 -10.15
C LYS A 772 19.84 -12.61 -8.65
N ALA A 773 20.01 -11.43 -8.07
CA ALA A 773 20.28 -11.28 -6.65
C ALA A 773 19.14 -11.83 -5.77
N LYS A 774 17.88 -11.59 -6.16
CA LYS A 774 16.72 -12.14 -5.44
C LYS A 774 16.67 -13.67 -5.50
N LEU A 775 16.91 -14.25 -6.67
CA LEU A 775 16.94 -15.72 -6.84
C LEU A 775 18.12 -16.36 -6.11
N GLU A 776 19.31 -15.77 -6.16
CA GLU A 776 20.49 -16.22 -5.41
C GLU A 776 20.24 -16.17 -3.90
N HIS A 777 19.60 -15.10 -3.41
CA HIS A 777 19.23 -14.99 -1.99
C HIS A 777 18.23 -16.07 -1.56
N ILE A 778 17.22 -16.37 -2.39
CA ILE A 778 16.26 -17.44 -2.13
C ILE A 778 16.93 -18.81 -2.15
N GLU A 779 17.82 -19.06 -3.12
CA GLU A 779 18.62 -20.30 -3.18
C GLU A 779 19.47 -20.45 -1.92
N GLN A 780 20.19 -19.41 -1.51
CA GLN A 780 21.09 -19.42 -0.34
C GLN A 780 20.34 -19.59 0.98
N SER A 781 19.28 -18.81 1.20
CA SER A 781 18.46 -18.88 2.42
C SER A 781 17.80 -20.25 2.58
N THR A 782 17.26 -20.80 1.49
CA THR A 782 16.65 -22.14 1.49
C THR A 782 17.71 -23.21 1.71
N THR A 783 18.86 -23.14 1.02
CA THR A 783 19.98 -24.08 1.21
C THR A 783 20.49 -24.07 2.65
N THR A 784 20.56 -22.89 3.28
CA THR A 784 20.99 -22.76 4.68
C THR A 784 19.98 -23.39 5.63
N ARG A 785 18.68 -23.29 5.32
CA ARG A 785 17.60 -23.86 6.14
C ARG A 785 17.47 -25.37 6.00
N THR A 786 17.59 -25.91 4.78
CA THR A 786 17.35 -27.34 4.52
C THR A 786 18.62 -28.17 4.37
N GLY A 787 19.78 -27.53 4.21
CA GLY A 787 21.05 -28.18 3.94
C GLY A 787 21.21 -28.68 2.49
N SER A 788 20.18 -28.52 1.64
CA SER A 788 20.17 -29.03 0.26
C SER A 788 20.19 -27.90 -0.77
N ARG A 789 21.23 -27.91 -1.61
CA ARG A 789 21.36 -26.93 -2.70
C ARG A 789 20.32 -27.15 -3.82
N ASP A 790 19.93 -28.40 -4.06
CA ASP A 790 18.96 -28.72 -5.11
C ASP A 790 17.56 -28.21 -4.74
N GLU A 791 17.20 -28.29 -3.46
CA GLU A 791 15.98 -27.67 -2.94
C GLU A 791 16.03 -26.14 -3.02
N GLY A 792 17.19 -25.53 -2.73
CA GLY A 792 17.38 -24.10 -2.91
C GLY A 792 17.16 -23.63 -4.35
N LYS A 793 17.71 -24.37 -5.33
CA LYS A 793 17.49 -24.08 -6.76
C LYS A 793 16.03 -24.29 -7.17
N ALA A 794 15.38 -25.33 -6.65
CA ALA A 794 13.98 -25.59 -6.92
C ALA A 794 13.10 -24.44 -6.39
N ALA A 795 13.32 -23.99 -5.16
CA ALA A 795 12.61 -22.87 -4.54
C ALA A 795 12.82 -21.56 -5.32
N ALA A 796 14.04 -21.25 -5.75
CA ALA A 796 14.31 -20.07 -6.57
C ALA A 796 13.54 -20.12 -7.91
N ARG A 797 13.58 -21.27 -8.60
CA ARG A 797 12.85 -21.45 -9.87
C ARG A 797 11.33 -21.36 -9.66
N GLU A 798 10.83 -21.87 -8.55
CA GLU A 798 9.43 -21.83 -8.19
C GLU A 798 8.96 -20.40 -7.93
N PHE A 799 9.70 -19.64 -7.12
CA PHE A 799 9.45 -18.23 -6.84
C PHE A 799 9.38 -17.38 -8.12
N TYR A 800 10.32 -17.62 -9.05
CA TYR A 800 10.35 -16.95 -10.36
C TYR A 800 9.06 -17.16 -11.17
N GLU A 801 8.56 -18.38 -11.19
CA GLU A 801 7.31 -18.72 -11.86
C GLU A 801 6.08 -18.23 -11.10
N ASN A 802 6.10 -18.26 -9.77
CA ASN A 802 5.01 -17.75 -8.93
C ASN A 802 4.83 -16.24 -9.18
N ALA A 803 5.92 -15.48 -9.32
CA ALA A 803 5.86 -14.07 -9.69
C ALA A 803 5.18 -13.85 -11.05
N CYS A 804 5.51 -14.67 -12.06
CA CYS A 804 4.89 -14.61 -13.38
C CYS A 804 3.38 -14.92 -13.30
N MET A 805 3.02 -16.01 -12.62
CA MET A 805 1.64 -16.48 -12.53
C MET A 805 0.76 -15.59 -11.65
N ARG A 806 1.30 -14.96 -10.60
CA ARG A 806 0.59 -13.92 -9.82
C ARG A 806 0.10 -12.79 -10.73
N ALA A 807 0.98 -12.27 -11.61
CA ALA A 807 0.62 -11.18 -12.52
C ALA A 807 -0.43 -11.60 -13.56
N VAL A 808 -0.36 -12.84 -14.06
CA VAL A 808 -1.38 -13.41 -14.96
C VAL A 808 -2.71 -13.57 -14.22
N ASN A 809 -2.70 -14.18 -13.03
CA ASN A 809 -3.89 -14.45 -12.22
C ASN A 809 -4.59 -13.15 -11.81
N GLN A 810 -3.83 -12.11 -11.49
CA GLN A 810 -4.34 -10.78 -11.19
C GLN A 810 -5.04 -10.14 -12.40
N SER A 811 -4.50 -10.33 -13.61
CA SER A 811 -5.10 -9.79 -14.84
C SER A 811 -6.39 -10.52 -15.21
N ILE A 812 -6.40 -11.85 -15.18
CA ILE A 812 -7.56 -12.67 -15.56
C ILE A 812 -8.70 -12.58 -14.52
N GLY A 813 -8.39 -12.42 -13.24
CA GLY A 813 -9.37 -12.27 -12.17
C GLY A 813 -10.24 -11.00 -12.30
N ARG A 814 -9.95 -10.10 -13.25
CA ARG A 814 -10.68 -8.84 -13.38
C ARG A 814 -11.98 -8.92 -14.16
N ALA A 815 -12.13 -9.95 -14.96
CA ALA A 815 -13.22 -10.11 -15.93
C ALA A 815 -14.53 -10.63 -15.33
N ILE A 816 -14.50 -11.18 -14.12
CA ILE A 816 -15.68 -11.76 -13.48
C ILE A 816 -15.91 -11.07 -12.14
N ARG A 817 -17.16 -10.65 -11.88
CA ARG A 817 -17.49 -9.87 -10.67
C ARG A 817 -18.64 -10.37 -9.83
N HIS A 818 -19.59 -11.09 -10.40
CA HIS A 818 -20.73 -11.59 -9.62
C HIS A 818 -21.20 -12.93 -10.16
N LYS A 819 -22.08 -13.59 -9.39
CA LYS A 819 -22.62 -14.92 -9.71
C LYS A 819 -23.23 -15.02 -11.12
N GLY A 820 -23.90 -13.96 -11.59
CA GLY A 820 -24.52 -13.91 -12.91
C GLY A 820 -23.58 -13.55 -14.08
N ASP A 821 -22.31 -13.25 -13.80
CA ASP A 821 -21.38 -12.80 -14.83
C ASP A 821 -20.83 -14.00 -15.62
N TYR A 822 -20.35 -13.77 -16.84
CA TYR A 822 -19.75 -14.79 -17.69
C TYR A 822 -18.64 -14.22 -18.58
N ALA A 823 -17.58 -15.00 -18.78
CA ALA A 823 -16.44 -14.61 -19.59
C ALA A 823 -15.72 -15.83 -20.20
N SER A 824 -15.05 -15.61 -21.32
CA SER A 824 -14.09 -16.57 -21.89
C SER A 824 -12.65 -16.11 -21.64
N ILE A 825 -11.79 -17.00 -21.15
CA ILE A 825 -10.38 -16.74 -20.92
C ILE A 825 -9.56 -17.57 -21.89
N LEU A 826 -8.72 -16.93 -22.71
CA LEU A 826 -7.80 -17.57 -23.62
C LEU A 826 -6.37 -17.34 -23.18
N LEU A 827 -5.60 -18.42 -23.05
CA LEU A 827 -4.21 -18.39 -22.63
C LEU A 827 -3.33 -18.80 -23.81
N LEU A 828 -2.76 -17.82 -24.52
CA LEU A 828 -1.97 -18.04 -25.75
C LEU A 828 -0.50 -18.31 -25.40
N ASP A 829 -0.17 -19.56 -25.09
CA ASP A 829 1.20 -20.08 -25.04
C ASP A 829 1.13 -21.60 -24.84
N ARG A 830 1.98 -22.38 -25.53
CA ARG A 830 2.04 -23.83 -25.31
C ARG A 830 2.38 -24.22 -23.87
N ARG A 831 3.08 -23.35 -23.12
CA ARG A 831 3.49 -23.60 -21.73
C ARG A 831 2.32 -23.68 -20.76
N TYR A 832 1.17 -23.05 -21.05
CA TYR A 832 -0.02 -23.13 -20.20
C TYR A 832 -0.60 -24.55 -20.09
N ARG A 833 -0.23 -25.47 -21.00
CA ARG A 833 -0.62 -26.90 -20.93
C ARG A 833 0.34 -27.76 -20.13
N THR A 834 1.48 -27.22 -19.71
CA THR A 834 2.40 -27.99 -18.88
C THR A 834 1.78 -28.11 -17.49
N PRO A 835 1.78 -29.31 -16.85
CA PRO A 835 1.19 -29.50 -15.52
C PRO A 835 1.72 -28.50 -14.48
N ARG A 836 2.98 -28.08 -14.66
CA ARG A 836 3.67 -27.11 -13.83
C ARG A 836 3.09 -25.69 -13.88
N ILE A 837 2.68 -25.21 -15.06
CA ILE A 837 2.09 -23.87 -15.22
C ILE A 837 0.58 -23.95 -15.05
N GLU A 838 -0.06 -25.01 -15.55
CA GLU A 838 -1.51 -25.21 -15.40
C GLU A 838 -1.88 -25.32 -13.92
N GLY A 839 -1.11 -26.04 -13.10
CA GLY A 839 -1.33 -26.17 -11.66
C GLY A 839 -1.40 -24.83 -10.94
N LYS A 840 -0.60 -23.85 -11.41
CA LYS A 840 -0.49 -22.49 -10.88
C LYS A 840 -1.66 -21.57 -11.24
N LEU A 841 -2.61 -22.03 -12.04
CA LEU A 841 -3.85 -21.31 -12.27
C LEU A 841 -4.83 -21.48 -11.09
N PRO A 842 -5.66 -20.47 -10.78
CA PRO A 842 -6.68 -20.57 -9.75
C PRO A 842 -7.59 -21.77 -9.98
N ALA A 843 -8.02 -22.42 -8.90
CA ALA A 843 -8.82 -23.65 -8.98
C ALA A 843 -10.09 -23.47 -9.81
N TRP A 844 -10.76 -22.32 -9.69
CA TRP A 844 -11.98 -22.01 -10.44
C TRP A 844 -11.75 -21.87 -11.96
N ILE A 845 -10.58 -21.41 -12.39
CA ILE A 845 -10.19 -21.38 -13.80
C ILE A 845 -9.86 -22.79 -14.28
N ARG A 846 -9.08 -23.55 -13.49
CA ARG A 846 -8.71 -24.93 -13.83
C ARG A 846 -9.92 -25.84 -14.03
N GLN A 847 -10.98 -25.64 -13.25
CA GLN A 847 -12.24 -26.37 -13.42
C GLN A 847 -12.97 -26.01 -14.73
N GLY A 848 -12.79 -24.78 -15.24
CA GLY A 848 -13.32 -24.32 -16.53
C GLY A 848 -12.40 -24.63 -17.72
N ILE A 849 -11.25 -25.27 -17.51
CA ILE A 849 -10.37 -25.71 -18.61
C ILE A 849 -11.05 -26.89 -19.31
N VAL A 850 -11.30 -26.72 -20.61
CA VAL A 850 -11.85 -27.79 -21.46
C VAL A 850 -10.78 -28.88 -21.65
N LYS A 851 -10.86 -29.95 -20.85
CA LYS A 851 -9.98 -31.12 -20.94
C LYS A 851 -10.41 -31.98 -22.13
N GLY A 852 -9.61 -32.00 -23.20
CA GLY A 852 -9.75 -33.00 -24.26
C GLY A 852 -9.80 -32.57 -25.73
N GLY A 853 -9.49 -31.31 -26.10
CA GLY A 853 -9.53 -30.96 -27.54
C GLY A 853 -8.76 -29.70 -27.87
N SER A 854 -7.45 -29.82 -28.16
CA SER A 854 -6.72 -28.63 -28.60
C SER A 854 -5.45 -28.92 -29.39
N ASP A 855 -5.48 -29.84 -30.35
CA ASP A 855 -4.36 -29.92 -31.30
C ASP A 855 -4.41 -28.82 -32.38
N GLY A 856 -5.56 -28.18 -32.58
CA GLY A 856 -5.75 -27.13 -33.58
C GLY A 856 -6.62 -25.96 -33.09
N PHE A 857 -6.39 -24.78 -33.69
CA PHE A 857 -7.11 -23.54 -33.39
C PHE A 857 -8.62 -23.60 -33.73
N GLY A 858 -9.03 -24.48 -34.65
CA GLY A 858 -10.44 -24.67 -35.02
C GLY A 858 -11.33 -25.14 -33.86
N GLU A 859 -10.83 -26.03 -33.00
CA GLU A 859 -11.56 -26.53 -31.83
C GLU A 859 -11.76 -25.45 -30.77
N VAL A 860 -10.77 -24.55 -30.62
CA VAL A 860 -10.85 -23.37 -29.74
C VAL A 860 -11.98 -22.45 -30.22
N VAL A 861 -12.02 -22.16 -31.53
CA VAL A 861 -13.06 -21.34 -32.16
C VAL A 861 -14.45 -21.96 -31.96
N GLU A 862 -14.58 -23.27 -32.16
CA GLU A 862 -15.85 -23.96 -32.02
C GLU A 862 -16.35 -23.97 -30.56
N SER A 863 -15.46 -24.23 -29.61
CA SER A 863 -15.77 -24.18 -28.18
C SER A 863 -16.27 -22.79 -27.74
N LEU A 864 -15.63 -21.72 -28.23
CA LEU A 864 -16.07 -20.35 -27.94
C LEU A 864 -17.44 -20.02 -28.56
N ARG A 865 -17.68 -20.46 -29.81
CA ARG A 865 -18.99 -20.27 -30.45
C ARG A 865 -20.09 -20.97 -29.68
N MET A 866 -19.86 -22.22 -29.25
CA MET A 866 -20.82 -22.96 -28.43
C MET A 866 -21.10 -22.23 -27.11
N PHE A 867 -20.06 -21.78 -26.41
CA PHE A 867 -20.18 -21.04 -25.16
C PHE A 867 -21.04 -19.78 -25.29
N PHE A 868 -20.69 -18.87 -26.21
CA PHE A 868 -21.45 -17.62 -26.36
C PHE A 868 -22.85 -17.83 -26.95
N LYS A 869 -23.05 -18.84 -27.82
CA LYS A 869 -24.39 -19.20 -28.29
C LYS A 869 -25.27 -19.72 -27.16
N GLY A 870 -24.70 -20.45 -26.21
CA GLY A 870 -25.39 -20.90 -24.99
C GLY A 870 -25.84 -19.73 -24.10
N LYS A 871 -25.06 -18.65 -24.05
CA LYS A 871 -25.40 -17.45 -23.25
C LYS A 871 -26.38 -16.50 -23.91
N LYS A 872 -26.49 -16.49 -25.25
CA LYS A 872 -27.50 -15.71 -25.98
C LYS A 872 -28.94 -16.23 -25.85
N LYS A 873 -29.14 -17.43 -25.29
CA LYS A 873 -30.46 -18.07 -25.13
C LYS A 873 -31.09 -17.86 -23.73
N VAL A 874 -30.39 -17.17 -22.84
CA VAL A 874 -30.85 -16.73 -21.52
C VAL A 874 -30.93 -15.22 -21.55
#